data_AF-A0A1L9WWD0-F1
#
_entry.id   AF-A0A1L9WWD0-F1
#
_cell.length_a   1.000
_cell.length_b   1.000
_cell.length_c   1.000
_cell.angle_alpha   90.00
_cell.angle_beta   90.00
_cell.angle_gamma   90.00
#
_symmetry.space_group_name_H-M   'P 1'
#
loop_
_entity.id
_entity.type
_entity.pdbx_description
1 polymer ?
#
loop_
_entity_poly.entity_id
_entity_poly.type
_entity_poly.pdbx_seq_one_letter_code
_entity_poly.pdbx_strand_id
1 'polypeptide(L)'
;MAPLTTVAGSGAPAGFTSINHQQQAPNNTDVIEIDDSDDEPMDEAEDIETNDDEGDMEDEEDEEDEEDEEEEEDDYGDEEDSPDNDSGEDSNRSESPLDLSPPPTEQNGLAAAATPDLFTSAGAQEALHPLRRTADRVTRQIEAFAEKLDRFKQQGNRSGELEDYKAAYQLVRSYQELARGTIQDIQKDHTLKRAKLGFGANRANGPMDAKAQEEIQRLQLEESTWQLFCNLITIANPHRIAKSKERQATAFQNLHRYSTDREVWEQFLDSDAYAVECVVILKWLEYTAKNSSQDIDDLISELETQAQRGQGSWSFGWLYTKETIKGHKRLRAWPQPLEPNDPGITASLLKSEDSESLVTQLDPDAITRQKQNLQKQDQYYERATWMTLWKMLRQGESWSKIREWSAERLEPWRAVSICGSSVDVETHKGRTPVDDGHTRLMNWRSQETWSAACTALARNPNIEDYERAVFSLLCGETEAAFKICQSWDDFLYVYFNRAVLSRYQGFCKQLQRKLSHSPTAQVPYVAEPAGYDEVKKFIEFTRDHDRVGSEARNPYRTIQAAILSRGYDKFFLSLAHAISQVANNPSDGSSLVPEMLHMSVEDSLLITATDRDALRIATHLLIVTRRLGMVRSDTTFFDHTSVNIIGYIANLEDAGLVDLIPLYDSLLPTHYKRIILARVMIEVVDPRERRLLVQLMEKHGLDVEEILETQWEYISHRISAIDHSRTMKFTSKVVTRKDGDRELAIPRHDFIGTEISDVDERVIRSLEWLRFVDGQWGKICQLGSQVYRRFYRTGNLAAARELSRRMNLSDISRESFGFDLAAILKRAMYPERDFSASEPSSPIKSISFTSPHKRSRSKTNGNPIAGDTGLLLQQSQTMRDLETLIMAFDGLEKFSLALENFDTARQNRDSGAIKDLREKVQAALAEASDPVDWMLRDWLVGAETESEQADLEDIRNMYIPEVFLNYHNALFFSARVLNSEILVQCMNLAVQVSENELLTQTFVASRRMQELVVALALSSKAMVNTRAKPGVKVPGGESLGLWNVETVEGEELDDGMAQ
;
A
#
# COMPACT_ATOMS: atom_id res chain seq x y z
N MET A 1 7.91 -67.73 -24.15
CA MET A 1 8.52 -69.08 -24.10
C MET A 1 8.05 -69.76 -22.82
N ALA A 2 7.49 -70.96 -22.95
CA ALA A 2 6.88 -71.76 -21.87
C ALA A 2 7.94 -72.37 -20.91
N PRO A 3 7.55 -73.05 -19.81
CA PRO A 3 7.00 -74.40 -19.96
C PRO A 3 5.72 -74.70 -19.14
N LEU A 4 4.87 -75.50 -19.77
CA LEU A 4 3.87 -76.38 -19.19
C LEU A 4 4.54 -77.58 -18.50
N THR A 5 3.97 -78.09 -17.40
CA THR A 5 3.90 -79.54 -17.12
C THR A 5 2.69 -79.88 -16.23
N THR A 6 2.22 -81.11 -16.42
CA THR A 6 0.89 -81.67 -16.23
C THR A 6 0.72 -82.53 -14.96
N VAL A 7 -0.50 -82.50 -14.39
CA VAL A 7 -1.42 -83.59 -13.97
C VAL A 7 -0.90 -84.83 -13.19
N ALA A 8 -1.52 -85.07 -12.02
CA ALA A 8 -2.09 -86.35 -11.51
C ALA A 8 -2.73 -86.07 -10.12
N GLY A 9 -3.95 -86.44 -9.71
CA GLY A 9 -4.92 -87.43 -10.17
C GLY A 9 -5.19 -88.45 -9.05
N SER A 10 -6.40 -88.46 -8.46
CA SER A 10 -7.23 -89.64 -8.08
C SER A 10 -8.11 -89.44 -6.84
N GLY A 11 -9.39 -89.83 -6.96
CA GLY A 11 -10.33 -89.97 -5.83
C GLY A 11 -11.81 -89.73 -6.14
N ALA A 12 -12.44 -90.58 -6.95
CA ALA A 12 -13.90 -90.69 -7.18
C ALA A 12 -14.63 -91.31 -5.95
N PRO A 13 -15.98 -91.53 -5.89
CA PRO A 13 -16.98 -91.46 -6.97
C PRO A 13 -18.42 -90.90 -6.66
N ALA A 14 -19.07 -90.49 -7.76
CA ALA A 14 -20.45 -90.72 -8.24
C ALA A 14 -21.70 -90.79 -7.32
N GLY A 15 -22.77 -90.11 -7.77
CA GLY A 15 -24.17 -90.41 -7.45
C GLY A 15 -25.16 -89.56 -8.25
N PHE A 16 -25.68 -90.12 -9.36
CA PHE A 16 -26.73 -89.57 -10.23
C PHE A 16 -28.12 -89.51 -9.56
N THR A 17 -28.97 -88.55 -9.92
CA THR A 17 -30.23 -88.77 -10.68
C THR A 17 -31.00 -87.47 -10.93
N SER A 18 -31.39 -87.28 -12.20
CA SER A 18 -32.27 -86.22 -12.71
C SER A 18 -33.71 -86.72 -12.77
N ILE A 19 -34.72 -85.85 -12.56
CA ILE A 19 -35.98 -85.91 -13.30
C ILE A 19 -36.39 -84.48 -13.66
N ASN A 20 -36.69 -84.32 -14.95
CA ASN A 20 -37.09 -83.11 -15.64
C ASN A 20 -38.45 -83.42 -16.29
N HIS A 21 -39.36 -82.45 -16.34
CA HIS A 21 -40.47 -82.36 -17.30
C HIS A 21 -40.63 -80.85 -17.57
N GLN A 22 -40.19 -80.26 -18.69
CA GLN A 22 -40.84 -80.24 -20.03
C GLN A 22 -42.37 -80.05 -19.91
N GLN A 23 -43.03 -79.06 -20.54
CA GLN A 23 -42.85 -78.58 -21.91
C GLN A 23 -43.71 -77.33 -22.21
N GLN A 24 -43.14 -76.41 -22.99
CA GLN A 24 -43.70 -75.66 -24.15
C GLN A 24 -44.88 -74.65 -24.02
N ALA A 25 -44.58 -73.46 -24.57
CA ALA A 25 -45.44 -72.36 -25.04
C ALA A 25 -46.30 -72.75 -26.28
N PRO A 26 -46.95 -71.85 -27.09
CA PRO A 26 -47.15 -70.39 -27.01
C PRO A 26 -48.57 -69.89 -27.43
N ASN A 27 -48.74 -68.56 -27.52
CA ASN A 27 -49.30 -67.80 -28.66
C ASN A 27 -50.55 -66.90 -28.42
N ASN A 28 -50.31 -65.61 -28.71
CA ASN A 28 -51.11 -64.64 -29.50
C ASN A 28 -52.31 -63.82 -28.94
N THR A 29 -52.19 -62.54 -29.34
CA THR A 29 -53.18 -61.55 -29.85
C THR A 29 -53.97 -60.64 -28.91
N ASP A 30 -53.59 -59.35 -29.00
CA ASP A 30 -54.38 -58.12 -29.21
C ASP A 30 -55.80 -58.05 -28.66
N VAL A 31 -56.07 -57.06 -27.79
CA VAL A 31 -57.18 -56.09 -27.92
C VAL A 31 -56.79 -54.77 -27.24
N ILE A 32 -56.99 -53.67 -27.98
CA ILE A 32 -56.97 -52.28 -27.53
C ILE A 32 -58.34 -51.97 -26.91
N GLU A 33 -58.39 -51.45 -25.69
CA GLU A 33 -59.54 -50.68 -25.19
C GLU A 33 -59.02 -49.41 -24.50
N ILE A 34 -59.57 -48.28 -24.94
CA ILE A 34 -59.43 -46.92 -24.41
C ILE A 34 -60.72 -46.66 -23.63
N ASP A 35 -60.64 -46.21 -22.38
CA ASP A 35 -61.51 -45.13 -21.87
C ASP A 35 -61.03 -44.60 -20.51
N ASP A 36 -60.66 -43.32 -20.52
CA ASP A 36 -61.04 -42.21 -19.64
C ASP A 36 -61.22 -42.44 -18.12
N SER A 37 -60.40 -41.75 -17.32
CA SER A 37 -60.88 -40.97 -16.16
C SER A 37 -59.80 -39.99 -15.68
N ASP A 38 -60.21 -38.72 -15.60
CA ASP A 38 -59.55 -37.61 -14.92
C ASP A 38 -59.25 -37.91 -13.44
N ASP A 39 -58.14 -37.35 -12.93
CA ASP A 39 -58.05 -36.59 -11.67
C ASP A 39 -56.58 -36.46 -11.20
N GLU A 40 -55.97 -35.30 -11.42
CA GLU A 40 -55.05 -34.68 -10.44
C GLU A 40 -55.93 -34.02 -9.35
N PRO A 41 -55.52 -33.83 -8.06
CA PRO A 41 -54.23 -33.19 -7.73
C PRO A 41 -53.64 -33.44 -6.31
N MET A 42 -52.46 -32.82 -6.08
CA MET A 42 -51.95 -32.14 -4.86
C MET A 42 -51.68 -32.90 -3.54
N ASP A 43 -50.46 -32.63 -3.05
CA ASP A 43 -50.07 -32.16 -1.70
C ASP A 43 -49.89 -33.10 -0.50
N GLU A 44 -48.93 -32.64 0.33
CA GLU A 44 -48.71 -32.85 1.77
C GLU A 44 -48.16 -34.22 2.20
N ALA A 45 -47.34 -34.37 3.24
CA ALA A 45 -46.53 -33.53 4.14
C ALA A 45 -45.80 -34.53 5.07
N GLU A 46 -44.87 -34.04 5.90
CA GLU A 46 -44.63 -34.53 7.28
C GLU A 46 -44.08 -35.99 7.43
N ASP A 47 -43.19 -36.38 8.33
CA ASP A 47 -42.65 -35.90 9.60
C ASP A 47 -41.38 -36.72 9.87
N ILE A 48 -40.51 -36.27 10.78
CA ILE A 48 -40.20 -37.01 12.02
C ILE A 48 -39.38 -36.11 12.93
N GLU A 49 -40.00 -35.87 14.08
CA GLU A 49 -39.56 -35.15 15.26
C GLU A 49 -38.44 -35.85 16.06
N THR A 50 -37.56 -34.99 16.60
CA THR A 50 -36.98 -34.88 17.96
C THR A 50 -36.59 -36.11 18.82
N ASN A 51 -35.42 -35.99 19.46
CA ASN A 51 -35.29 -35.85 20.93
C ASN A 51 -33.81 -35.67 21.35
N ASP A 52 -33.50 -34.44 21.79
CA ASP A 52 -32.92 -33.98 23.07
C ASP A 52 -31.90 -34.85 23.86
N ASP A 53 -30.77 -34.23 24.26
CA ASP A 53 -30.41 -33.81 25.65
C ASP A 53 -28.91 -33.40 25.67
N GLU A 54 -28.58 -32.10 25.66
CA GLU A 54 -28.24 -31.21 26.80
C GLU A 54 -26.88 -31.44 27.52
N GLY A 55 -26.17 -30.33 27.71
CA GLY A 55 -24.89 -30.22 28.41
C GLY A 55 -24.35 -28.78 28.37
N ASP A 56 -25.10 -27.86 28.98
CA ASP A 56 -24.80 -26.43 29.20
C ASP A 56 -23.45 -26.15 29.88
N MET A 57 -22.87 -24.99 29.56
CA MET A 57 -22.36 -24.01 30.54
C MET A 57 -22.30 -22.60 29.90
N GLU A 58 -23.40 -21.88 30.07
CA GLU A 58 -23.59 -20.48 30.47
C GLU A 58 -22.64 -19.39 29.92
N ASP A 59 -23.24 -18.58 29.04
CA ASP A 59 -22.89 -17.20 28.69
C ASP A 59 -23.37 -16.22 29.78
N GLU A 60 -22.58 -15.17 30.05
CA GLU A 60 -23.08 -13.94 30.68
C GLU A 60 -23.36 -12.92 29.57
N GLU A 61 -24.66 -12.65 29.36
CA GLU A 61 -25.21 -11.56 28.54
C GLU A 61 -25.05 -10.23 29.30
N ASP A 62 -24.66 -9.16 28.58
CA ASP A 62 -24.92 -7.78 29.00
C ASP A 62 -25.58 -7.05 27.83
N GLU A 63 -26.62 -6.31 28.21
CA GLU A 63 -27.79 -5.87 27.45
C GLU A 63 -27.52 -4.79 26.40
N GLU A 64 -28.32 -4.85 25.32
CA GLU A 64 -28.48 -3.82 24.30
C GLU A 64 -29.35 -2.68 24.85
N ASP A 65 -28.80 -1.47 24.94
CA ASP A 65 -29.57 -0.23 25.08
C ASP A 65 -29.68 0.43 23.69
N GLU A 66 -30.86 0.29 23.08
CA GLU A 66 -31.32 1.10 21.95
C GLU A 66 -31.71 2.50 22.46
N GLU A 67 -31.04 3.55 22.02
CA GLU A 67 -31.52 4.93 22.17
C GLU A 67 -31.96 5.47 20.80
N ASP A 68 -33.28 5.66 20.69
CA ASP A 68 -34.00 6.40 19.67
C ASP A 68 -33.55 7.88 19.63
N GLU A 69 -33.23 8.42 18.45
CA GLU A 69 -33.28 9.87 18.22
C GLU A 69 -34.27 10.16 17.09
N GLU A 70 -35.41 10.71 17.53
CA GLU A 70 -36.52 11.23 16.75
C GLU A 70 -36.10 12.50 15.98
N GLU A 71 -36.41 12.55 14.69
CA GLU A 71 -36.35 13.75 13.86
C GLU A 71 -37.57 14.64 14.17
N GLU A 72 -37.37 15.83 14.73
CA GLU A 72 -38.41 16.89 14.75
C GLU A 72 -38.10 17.97 13.70
N GLU A 73 -38.99 18.04 12.70
CA GLU A 73 -39.22 19.19 11.82
C GLU A 73 -40.17 20.21 12.51
N ASP A 74 -39.94 21.50 12.26
CA ASP A 74 -40.90 22.62 12.09
C ASP A 74 -40.25 23.95 12.57
N ASP A 75 -40.41 25.17 12.05
CA ASP A 75 -40.76 25.81 10.75
C ASP A 75 -40.75 27.37 11.02
N TYR A 76 -40.64 28.20 9.96
CA TYR A 76 -40.81 29.67 9.81
C TYR A 76 -39.82 30.62 10.53
N GLY A 77 -39.28 31.72 9.97
CA GLY A 77 -39.43 32.60 8.79
C GLY A 77 -38.59 33.86 9.15
N ASP A 78 -38.14 34.80 8.31
CA ASP A 78 -38.56 35.32 7.02
C ASP A 78 -37.50 36.39 6.60
N GLU A 79 -37.64 36.87 5.35
CA GLU A 79 -37.24 38.17 4.78
C GLU A 79 -36.46 38.13 3.46
N GLU A 80 -37.14 38.75 2.49
CA GLU A 80 -37.07 38.76 1.04
C GLU A 80 -35.99 39.70 0.44
N ASP A 81 -35.85 39.54 -0.89
CA ASP A 81 -35.51 40.55 -1.90
C ASP A 81 -34.04 41.01 -2.01
N SER A 82 -33.41 41.09 -3.18
CA SER A 82 -33.90 41.31 -4.55
C SER A 82 -32.75 41.10 -5.58
N PRO A 83 -33.01 41.16 -6.90
CA PRO A 83 -32.39 40.33 -7.92
C PRO A 83 -31.40 41.02 -8.88
N ASP A 84 -30.69 40.19 -9.64
CA ASP A 84 -29.92 40.55 -10.84
C ASP A 84 -30.83 40.63 -12.07
N ASN A 85 -30.78 41.76 -12.80
CA ASN A 85 -30.92 41.76 -14.26
C ASN A 85 -30.40 43.05 -14.94
N ASP A 86 -29.45 42.83 -15.84
CA ASP A 86 -29.33 43.34 -17.21
C ASP A 86 -28.91 44.80 -17.57
N SER A 87 -27.86 44.81 -18.39
CA SER A 87 -27.55 45.66 -19.56
C SER A 87 -27.00 47.10 -19.42
N GLY A 88 -25.93 47.36 -20.19
CA GLY A 88 -25.77 48.62 -20.93
C GLY A 88 -24.35 49.15 -21.13
N GLU A 89 -23.83 49.01 -22.37
CA GLU A 89 -22.90 49.93 -23.06
C GLU A 89 -21.42 50.00 -22.61
N ASP A 90 -20.41 50.24 -23.46
CA ASP A 90 -20.18 50.08 -24.90
C ASP A 90 -18.68 50.38 -25.16
N SER A 91 -18.12 49.72 -26.17
CA SER A 91 -17.12 50.25 -27.13
C SER A 91 -15.61 50.46 -26.83
N ASN A 92 -14.84 49.85 -27.75
CA ASN A 92 -13.55 50.22 -28.37
C ASN A 92 -12.23 49.92 -27.62
N ARG A 93 -11.17 49.31 -28.21
CA ARG A 93 -10.77 49.24 -29.63
C ARG A 93 -9.66 48.16 -29.85
N SER A 94 -9.80 47.35 -30.92
CA SER A 94 -8.80 46.93 -31.95
C SER A 94 -7.47 46.21 -31.55
N GLU A 95 -6.95 45.18 -32.22
CA GLU A 95 -6.88 44.82 -33.65
C GLU A 95 -6.69 43.31 -33.89
N SER A 96 -7.28 42.77 -34.97
CA SER A 96 -6.89 41.49 -35.62
C SER A 96 -5.75 41.71 -36.64
N PRO A 97 -5.18 40.64 -37.25
CA PRO A 97 -5.64 40.31 -38.60
C PRO A 97 -5.59 38.82 -39.03
N LEU A 98 -6.64 38.42 -39.78
CA LEU A 98 -6.62 37.65 -41.05
C LEU A 98 -6.25 36.14 -40.98
N ASP A 99 -6.88 35.19 -41.69
CA ASP A 99 -7.77 35.27 -42.86
C ASP A 99 -8.42 33.90 -43.20
N LEU A 100 -9.48 33.96 -44.03
CA LEU A 100 -10.05 32.97 -44.96
C LEU A 100 -11.37 32.21 -44.65
N SER A 101 -12.28 32.43 -45.59
CA SER A 101 -13.72 32.16 -45.71
C SER A 101 -14.08 30.72 -46.17
N PRO A 102 -15.40 30.34 -46.20
CA PRO A 102 -15.87 28.96 -46.34
C PRO A 102 -16.41 28.61 -47.74
N PRO A 103 -16.71 27.33 -48.02
CA PRO A 103 -17.72 26.95 -49.01
C PRO A 103 -18.84 26.05 -48.43
N PRO A 104 -19.93 25.84 -49.19
CA PRO A 104 -21.29 25.89 -48.64
C PRO A 104 -21.94 24.52 -48.41
N THR A 105 -23.05 24.62 -47.66
CA THR A 105 -24.05 23.63 -47.30
C THR A 105 -24.54 22.74 -48.46
N GLU A 106 -24.57 21.42 -48.25
CA GLU A 106 -25.56 20.53 -48.87
C GLU A 106 -26.16 19.60 -47.80
N GLN A 107 -27.50 19.57 -47.80
CA GLN A 107 -28.34 18.72 -46.96
C GLN A 107 -28.20 17.25 -47.37
N ASN A 108 -28.02 16.35 -46.39
CA ASN A 108 -28.80 15.11 -46.30
C ASN A 108 -28.57 14.43 -44.94
N GLY A 109 -29.68 14.03 -44.30
CA GLY A 109 -29.71 13.60 -42.91
C GLY A 109 -29.03 12.25 -42.65
N LEU A 110 -28.52 12.11 -41.42
CA LEU A 110 -28.27 10.87 -40.68
C LEU A 110 -28.07 11.25 -39.20
N ALA A 111 -28.68 10.45 -38.33
CA ALA A 111 -28.69 10.44 -36.85
C ALA A 111 -27.80 11.46 -36.09
N ALA A 112 -28.43 12.15 -35.12
CA ALA A 112 -27.74 12.85 -34.05
C ALA A 112 -26.82 11.89 -33.30
N ALA A 113 -25.52 11.97 -33.59
CA ALA A 113 -24.48 11.38 -32.77
C ALA A 113 -24.38 12.22 -31.50
N ALA A 114 -24.80 11.64 -30.37
CA ALA A 114 -24.49 12.18 -29.06
C ALA A 114 -22.98 12.39 -28.97
N THR A 115 -22.57 13.59 -28.54
CA THR A 115 -21.23 13.82 -28.02
C THR A 115 -20.97 12.76 -26.95
N PRO A 116 -19.84 12.02 -26.98
CA PRO A 116 -19.55 11.05 -25.93
C PRO A 116 -19.56 11.74 -24.57
N ASP A 117 -20.38 11.25 -23.64
CA ASP A 117 -20.62 11.80 -22.30
C ASP A 117 -19.34 12.00 -21.46
N LEU A 118 -18.21 11.44 -21.92
CA LEU A 118 -16.88 11.58 -21.33
C LEU A 118 -16.35 13.03 -21.27
N PHE A 119 -16.93 13.97 -22.02
CA PHE A 119 -16.53 15.39 -22.02
C PHE A 119 -17.37 16.27 -21.10
N THR A 120 -18.31 15.70 -20.33
CA THR A 120 -19.05 16.42 -19.28
C THR A 120 -18.41 16.15 -17.92
N SER A 121 -18.40 17.14 -17.02
CA SER A 121 -17.89 16.96 -15.65
C SER A 121 -18.63 15.86 -14.89
N ALA A 122 -19.91 15.65 -15.19
CA ALA A 122 -20.73 14.58 -14.66
C ALA A 122 -20.30 13.20 -15.19
N GLY A 123 -20.08 13.03 -16.51
CA GLY A 123 -19.59 11.78 -17.08
C GLY A 123 -18.16 11.42 -16.65
N ALA A 124 -17.31 12.43 -16.42
CA ALA A 124 -15.98 12.23 -15.83
C ALA A 124 -16.07 11.79 -14.36
N GLN A 125 -16.97 12.37 -13.55
CA GLN A 125 -17.19 11.96 -12.16
C GLN A 125 -17.78 10.55 -12.05
N GLU A 126 -18.70 10.18 -12.94
CA GLU A 126 -19.29 8.84 -13.00
C GLU A 126 -18.26 7.76 -13.41
N ALA A 127 -17.32 8.10 -14.30
CA ALA A 127 -16.20 7.25 -14.68
C ALA A 127 -15.11 7.11 -13.58
N LEU A 128 -14.95 8.12 -12.71
CA LEU A 128 -13.96 8.12 -11.62
C LEU A 128 -14.43 7.40 -10.35
N HIS A 129 -15.74 7.29 -10.14
CA HIS A 129 -16.32 6.68 -8.94
C HIS A 129 -15.92 5.20 -8.73
N PRO A 130 -15.82 4.33 -9.76
CA PRO A 130 -15.27 2.99 -9.62
C PRO A 130 -13.81 2.97 -9.18
N LEU A 131 -12.96 3.84 -9.74
CA LEU A 131 -11.54 3.93 -9.39
C LEU A 131 -11.35 4.41 -7.95
N ARG A 132 -12.16 5.38 -7.51
CA ARG A 132 -12.15 5.86 -6.12
C ARG A 132 -12.54 4.75 -5.15
N ARG A 133 -13.58 3.98 -5.44
CA ARG A 133 -13.99 2.83 -4.61
C ARG A 133 -12.92 1.75 -4.53
N THR A 134 -12.25 1.44 -5.64
CA THR A 134 -11.13 0.49 -5.63
C THR A 134 -9.96 1.03 -4.80
N ALA A 135 -9.60 2.31 -4.95
CA ALA A 135 -8.55 2.94 -4.15
C ALA A 135 -8.89 2.93 -2.65
N ASP A 136 -10.10 3.35 -2.26
CA ASP A 136 -10.55 3.34 -0.87
C ASP A 136 -10.53 1.92 -0.29
N ARG A 137 -10.91 0.90 -1.08
CA ARG A 137 -10.83 -0.51 -0.67
C ARG A 137 -9.40 -0.97 -0.44
N VAL A 138 -8.48 -0.64 -1.34
CA VAL A 138 -7.06 -1.00 -1.22
C VAL A 138 -6.43 -0.33 0.01
N THR A 139 -6.75 0.96 0.26
CA THR A 139 -6.30 1.66 1.46
C THR A 139 -6.80 0.97 2.74
N ARG A 140 -8.09 0.64 2.83
CA ARG A 140 -8.66 -0.09 3.97
C ARG A 140 -8.01 -1.45 4.18
N GLN A 141 -7.66 -2.16 3.11
CA GLN A 141 -6.91 -3.41 3.21
C GLN A 141 -5.53 -3.19 3.83
N ILE A 142 -4.78 -2.19 3.34
CA ILE A 142 -3.44 -1.87 3.86
C ILE A 142 -3.51 -1.53 5.36
N GLU A 143 -4.49 -0.71 5.77
CA GLU A 143 -4.75 -0.37 7.17
C GLU A 143 -5.08 -1.62 8.01
N ALA A 144 -5.96 -2.49 7.51
CA ALA A 144 -6.32 -3.74 8.20
C ALA A 144 -5.10 -4.66 8.40
N PHE A 145 -4.21 -4.75 7.40
CA PHE A 145 -2.97 -5.52 7.53
C PHE A 145 -2.06 -4.96 8.64
N ALA A 146 -1.89 -3.63 8.66
CA ALA A 146 -1.11 -2.93 9.68
C ALA A 146 -1.70 -3.10 11.08
N GLU A 147 -3.03 -3.03 11.22
CA GLU A 147 -3.71 -3.23 12.49
C GLU A 147 -3.46 -4.64 13.07
N LYS A 148 -3.60 -5.68 12.24
CA LYS A 148 -3.33 -7.06 12.68
C LYS A 148 -1.84 -7.24 13.01
N LEU A 149 -0.94 -6.59 12.27
CA LEU A 149 0.50 -6.61 12.54
C LEU A 149 0.85 -5.93 13.88
N ASP A 150 0.22 -4.79 14.20
CA ASP A 150 0.43 -4.10 15.49
C ASP A 150 0.02 -5.00 16.67
N ARG A 151 -1.14 -5.68 16.56
CA ARG A 151 -1.58 -6.68 17.56
C ARG A 151 -0.57 -7.82 17.71
N PHE A 152 -0.04 -8.34 16.60
CA PHE A 152 0.99 -9.38 16.63
C PHE A 152 2.28 -8.90 17.29
N LYS A 153 2.73 -7.68 16.99
CA LYS A 153 3.92 -7.06 17.63
C LYS A 153 3.75 -6.95 19.15
N GLN A 154 2.59 -6.50 19.62
CA GLN A 154 2.31 -6.34 21.05
C GLN A 154 2.30 -7.66 21.82
N GLN A 155 1.76 -8.74 21.22
CA GLN A 155 1.74 -10.06 21.84
C GLN A 155 3.15 -10.66 22.00
N GLY A 156 4.10 -10.31 21.12
CA GLY A 156 5.46 -10.86 21.13
C GLY A 156 6.38 -10.41 22.23
N ASN A 157 6.08 -9.29 22.86
CA ASN A 157 6.90 -8.80 23.96
C ASN A 157 6.72 -9.62 25.25
N ARG A 158 5.87 -10.66 25.25
CA ARG A 158 5.42 -11.37 26.47
C ARG A 158 5.51 -12.89 26.44
N SER A 159 5.94 -13.53 25.35
CA SER A 159 5.57 -14.93 25.07
C SER A 159 6.72 -15.89 24.70
N GLY A 160 6.53 -17.19 24.95
CA GLY A 160 7.48 -18.27 24.62
C GLY A 160 7.39 -18.79 23.17
N GLU A 161 8.35 -19.61 22.73
CA GLU A 161 8.48 -20.08 21.33
C GLU A 161 7.18 -20.70 20.77
N LEU A 162 6.43 -21.49 21.54
CA LEU A 162 5.16 -22.08 21.11
C LEU A 162 4.06 -21.02 20.88
N GLU A 163 4.05 -19.98 21.69
CA GLU A 163 3.08 -18.89 21.60
C GLU A 163 3.36 -18.01 20.39
N ASP A 164 4.63 -17.83 20.00
CA ASP A 164 5.00 -17.16 18.76
C ASP A 164 4.46 -17.88 17.52
N TYR A 165 4.52 -19.22 17.48
CA TYR A 165 3.90 -20.01 16.41
C TYR A 165 2.37 -19.86 16.37
N LYS A 166 1.71 -19.78 17.53
CA LYS A 166 0.25 -19.57 17.61
C LYS A 166 -0.13 -18.15 17.15
N ALA A 167 0.59 -17.13 17.61
CA ALA A 167 0.38 -15.76 17.22
C ALA A 167 0.63 -15.56 15.72
N ALA A 168 1.67 -16.19 15.17
CA ALA A 168 1.95 -16.17 13.73
C ALA A 168 0.84 -16.86 12.93
N TYR A 169 0.35 -18.01 13.39
CA TYR A 169 -0.79 -18.69 12.76
C TYR A 169 -2.05 -17.80 12.74
N GLN A 170 -2.39 -17.16 13.86
CA GLN A 170 -3.54 -16.25 13.94
C GLN A 170 -3.37 -15.04 13.01
N LEU A 171 -2.19 -14.45 12.95
CA LEU A 171 -1.89 -13.34 12.05
C LEU A 171 -2.09 -13.73 10.59
N VAL A 172 -1.45 -14.80 10.14
CA VAL A 172 -1.51 -15.25 8.74
C VAL A 172 -2.93 -15.68 8.36
N ARG A 173 -3.66 -16.32 9.29
CA ARG A 173 -5.07 -16.66 9.09
C ARG A 173 -5.94 -15.41 8.92
N SER A 174 -5.68 -14.35 9.69
CA SER A 174 -6.39 -13.09 9.51
C SER A 174 -6.14 -12.47 8.14
N TYR A 175 -4.91 -12.55 7.60
CA TYR A 175 -4.61 -12.09 6.23
C TYR A 175 -5.33 -12.89 5.15
N GLN A 176 -5.43 -14.21 5.33
CA GLN A 176 -6.22 -15.06 4.46
C GLN A 176 -7.72 -14.67 4.47
N GLU A 177 -8.27 -14.43 5.66
CA GLU A 177 -9.67 -14.03 5.83
C GLU A 177 -9.96 -12.65 5.21
N LEU A 178 -9.02 -11.70 5.30
CA LEU A 178 -9.11 -10.40 4.64
C LEU A 178 -9.15 -10.53 3.10
N ALA A 179 -8.26 -11.35 2.52
CA ALA A 179 -8.25 -11.60 1.08
C ALA A 179 -9.56 -12.25 0.62
N ARG A 180 -10.05 -13.26 1.37
CA ARG A 180 -11.32 -13.93 1.09
C ARG A 180 -12.53 -12.99 1.20
N GLY A 181 -12.58 -12.16 2.25
CA GLY A 181 -13.63 -11.16 2.43
C GLY A 181 -13.70 -10.19 1.25
N THR A 182 -12.54 -9.73 0.78
CA THR A 182 -12.46 -8.85 -0.39
C THR A 182 -12.98 -9.52 -1.67
N ILE A 183 -12.66 -10.79 -1.90
CA ILE A 183 -13.19 -11.55 -3.05
C ILE A 183 -14.72 -11.59 -2.99
N GLN A 184 -15.28 -11.89 -1.82
CA GLN A 184 -16.73 -11.91 -1.62
C GLN A 184 -17.37 -10.53 -1.84
N ASP A 185 -16.72 -9.46 -1.40
CA ASP A 185 -17.21 -8.09 -1.58
C ASP A 185 -17.22 -7.68 -3.06
N ILE A 186 -16.16 -8.01 -3.82
CA ILE A 186 -16.12 -7.76 -5.27
C ILE A 186 -17.22 -8.55 -5.99
N GLN A 187 -17.42 -9.81 -5.61
CA GLN A 187 -18.48 -10.65 -6.17
C GLN A 187 -19.87 -10.10 -5.84
N LYS A 188 -20.12 -9.71 -4.59
CA LYS A 188 -21.37 -9.06 -4.15
C LYS A 188 -21.62 -7.77 -4.93
N ASP A 189 -20.63 -6.90 -5.03
CA ASP A 189 -20.72 -5.65 -5.80
C ASP A 189 -21.10 -5.90 -7.27
N HIS A 190 -20.51 -6.92 -7.89
CA HIS A 190 -20.86 -7.31 -9.25
C HIS A 190 -22.30 -7.83 -9.36
N THR A 191 -22.74 -8.67 -8.42
CA THR A 191 -24.14 -9.16 -8.39
C THR A 191 -25.14 -8.02 -8.19
N LEU A 192 -24.84 -7.05 -7.32
CA LEU A 192 -25.66 -5.87 -7.07
C LEU A 192 -25.72 -4.95 -8.29
N LYS A 193 -24.59 -4.74 -8.99
CA LYS A 193 -24.56 -4.01 -10.26
C LYS A 193 -25.44 -4.68 -11.31
N ARG A 194 -25.39 -6.02 -11.41
CA ARG A 194 -26.25 -6.80 -12.31
C ARG A 194 -27.73 -6.67 -11.94
N ALA A 195 -28.07 -6.71 -10.65
CA ALA A 195 -29.45 -6.55 -10.18
C ALA A 195 -30.02 -5.15 -10.51
N LYS A 196 -29.21 -4.10 -10.39
CA LYS A 196 -29.60 -2.71 -10.72
C LYS A 196 -29.85 -2.46 -12.21
N LEU A 197 -29.31 -3.29 -13.11
CA LEU A 197 -29.51 -3.17 -14.58
C LEU A 197 -30.85 -3.74 -15.09
N GLY A 198 -31.66 -4.39 -14.23
CA GLY A 198 -33.04 -4.79 -14.53
C GLY A 198 -33.23 -5.91 -15.57
N PHE A 199 -34.50 -6.28 -15.81
CA PHE A 199 -34.97 -7.43 -16.63
C PHE A 199 -34.54 -7.44 -18.11
N GLY A 200 -33.81 -6.43 -18.60
CA GLY A 200 -33.20 -6.43 -19.95
C GLY A 200 -31.97 -7.34 -20.10
N ALA A 201 -31.48 -7.92 -19.01
CA ALA A 201 -30.22 -8.68 -18.94
C ALA A 201 -30.25 -10.07 -19.60
N ASN A 202 -31.39 -10.61 -20.02
CA ASN A 202 -31.45 -11.94 -20.65
C ASN A 202 -30.77 -12.00 -22.04
N ARG A 203 -30.37 -10.86 -22.62
CA ARG A 203 -29.52 -10.79 -23.82
C ARG A 203 -28.06 -10.41 -23.53
N ALA A 204 -27.71 -10.15 -22.28
CA ALA A 204 -26.38 -9.79 -21.83
C ALA A 204 -25.89 -10.80 -20.76
N ASN A 205 -25.70 -12.06 -21.17
CA ASN A 205 -24.68 -12.91 -20.55
C ASN A 205 -23.29 -12.35 -20.93
N GLY A 206 -23.03 -11.10 -20.57
CA GLY A 206 -21.70 -10.49 -20.69
C GLY A 206 -20.83 -11.06 -19.56
N PRO A 207 -19.59 -11.50 -19.84
CA PRO A 207 -18.66 -11.90 -18.79
C PRO A 207 -18.43 -10.77 -17.78
N MET A 208 -18.02 -11.11 -16.56
CA MET A 208 -17.51 -10.13 -15.59
C MET A 208 -16.52 -9.18 -16.26
N ASP A 209 -16.49 -7.92 -15.82
CA ASP A 209 -15.49 -6.96 -16.29
C ASP A 209 -14.08 -7.59 -16.18
N ALA A 210 -13.32 -7.59 -17.29
CA ALA A 210 -12.04 -8.29 -17.38
C ALA A 210 -11.07 -7.85 -16.28
N LYS A 211 -11.14 -6.57 -15.88
CA LYS A 211 -10.33 -6.01 -14.80
C LYS A 211 -10.73 -6.55 -13.42
N ALA A 212 -12.03 -6.71 -13.15
CA ALA A 212 -12.52 -7.29 -11.91
C ALA A 212 -12.18 -8.79 -11.83
N GLN A 213 -12.22 -9.50 -12.96
CA GLN A 213 -11.80 -10.90 -13.03
C GLN A 213 -10.30 -11.05 -12.76
N GLU A 214 -9.46 -10.18 -13.33
CA GLU A 214 -8.02 -10.15 -13.05
C GLU A 214 -7.75 -9.88 -11.56
N GLU A 215 -8.46 -8.92 -10.97
CA GLU A 215 -8.35 -8.60 -9.54
C GLU A 215 -8.75 -9.78 -8.65
N ILE A 216 -9.84 -10.48 -8.97
CA ILE A 216 -10.25 -11.71 -8.26
C ILE A 216 -9.17 -12.78 -8.37
N GLN A 217 -8.59 -13.00 -9.56
CA GLN A 217 -7.52 -13.98 -9.75
C GLN A 217 -6.28 -13.64 -8.92
N ARG A 218 -5.89 -12.36 -8.84
CA ARG A 218 -4.78 -11.91 -7.98
C ARG A 218 -5.08 -12.16 -6.50
N LEU A 219 -6.28 -11.82 -6.04
CA LEU A 219 -6.69 -12.07 -4.65
C LEU A 219 -6.79 -13.57 -4.31
N GLN A 220 -7.18 -14.42 -5.26
CA GLN A 220 -7.16 -15.87 -5.09
C GLN A 220 -5.72 -16.41 -4.95
N LEU A 221 -4.77 -15.85 -5.71
CA LEU A 221 -3.36 -16.17 -5.55
C LEU A 221 -2.82 -15.69 -4.19
N GLU A 222 -3.25 -14.53 -3.69
CA GLU A 222 -2.93 -14.07 -2.35
C GLU A 222 -3.51 -14.99 -1.26
N GLU A 223 -4.81 -15.29 -1.32
CA GLU A 223 -5.50 -16.19 -0.37
C GLU A 223 -4.81 -17.56 -0.33
N SER A 224 -4.49 -18.12 -1.50
CA SER A 224 -3.80 -19.41 -1.59
C SER A 224 -2.38 -19.35 -1.02
N THR A 225 -1.67 -18.23 -1.17
CA THR A 225 -0.33 -18.02 -0.58
C THR A 225 -0.39 -18.03 0.95
N TRP A 226 -1.35 -17.30 1.53
CA TRP A 226 -1.53 -17.27 2.98
C TRP A 226 -2.01 -18.61 3.54
N GLN A 227 -2.90 -19.30 2.83
CA GLN A 227 -3.34 -20.66 3.20
C GLN A 227 -2.18 -21.65 3.21
N LEU A 228 -1.32 -21.63 2.18
CA LEU A 228 -0.12 -22.46 2.13
C LEU A 228 0.77 -22.20 3.34
N PHE A 229 1.04 -20.93 3.64
CA PHE A 229 1.92 -20.57 4.74
C PHE A 229 1.32 -20.94 6.12
N CYS A 230 0.03 -20.69 6.34
CA CYS A 230 -0.71 -21.15 7.53
C CYS A 230 -0.57 -22.65 7.79
N ASN A 231 -0.78 -23.44 6.74
CA ASN A 231 -0.69 -24.89 6.80
C ASN A 231 0.73 -25.35 7.19
N LEU A 232 1.76 -24.69 6.63
CA LEU A 232 3.16 -24.99 6.92
C LEU A 232 3.59 -24.55 8.33
N ILE A 233 3.13 -23.39 8.84
CA ILE A 233 3.41 -22.95 10.22
C ILE A 233 2.89 -23.98 11.23
N THR A 234 1.69 -24.52 10.98
CA THR A 234 1.04 -25.51 11.87
C THR A 234 1.85 -26.80 12.02
N ILE A 235 2.60 -27.18 10.99
CA ILE A 235 3.45 -28.38 10.99
C ILE A 235 4.91 -28.09 11.35
N ALA A 236 5.41 -26.88 11.10
CA ALA A 236 6.80 -26.48 11.32
C ALA A 236 7.17 -26.30 12.80
N ASN A 237 6.24 -26.52 13.72
CA ASN A 237 6.46 -26.39 15.16
C ASN A 237 7.62 -27.29 15.65
N PRO A 238 8.64 -26.72 16.36
CA PRO A 238 9.79 -27.46 16.87
C PRO A 238 9.43 -28.68 17.70
N HIS A 239 8.36 -28.61 18.51
CA HIS A 239 7.90 -29.74 19.31
C HIS A 239 7.43 -30.92 18.46
N ARG A 240 6.77 -30.65 17.32
CA ARG A 240 6.33 -31.71 16.40
C ARG A 240 7.52 -32.37 15.72
N ILE A 241 8.51 -31.58 15.32
CA ILE A 241 9.76 -32.08 14.71
C ILE A 241 10.52 -32.95 15.71
N ALA A 242 10.64 -32.52 16.97
CA ALA A 242 11.30 -33.29 18.02
C ALA A 242 10.56 -34.61 18.29
N LYS A 243 9.23 -34.58 18.39
CA LYS A 243 8.39 -35.77 18.55
C LYS A 243 8.52 -36.73 17.36
N SER A 244 8.63 -36.21 16.13
CA SER A 244 8.84 -37.03 14.94
C SER A 244 10.19 -37.76 15.01
N LYS A 245 11.26 -37.07 15.43
CA LYS A 245 12.58 -37.70 15.67
C LYS A 245 12.54 -38.78 16.75
N GLU A 246 11.79 -38.57 17.82
CA GLU A 246 11.57 -39.60 18.85
C GLU A 246 10.81 -40.81 18.27
N ARG A 247 9.79 -40.56 17.45
CA ARG A 247 9.01 -41.61 16.77
C ARG A 247 9.85 -42.42 15.79
N GLN A 248 10.88 -41.85 15.16
CA GLN A 248 11.81 -42.61 14.29
C GLN A 248 12.48 -43.78 15.03
N ALA A 249 12.79 -43.62 16.32
CA ALA A 249 13.40 -44.69 17.12
C ALA A 249 12.43 -45.84 17.41
N THR A 250 11.12 -45.55 17.48
CA THR A 250 10.07 -46.51 17.87
C THR A 250 9.12 -46.92 16.75
N ALA A 251 9.23 -46.32 15.56
CA ALA A 251 8.30 -46.48 14.44
C ALA A 251 8.02 -47.94 14.07
N PHE A 252 9.07 -48.78 14.04
CA PHE A 252 8.94 -50.19 13.69
C PHE A 252 8.59 -51.10 14.87
N GLN A 253 8.64 -50.63 16.11
CA GLN A 253 8.41 -51.47 17.29
C GLN A 253 6.95 -51.91 17.40
N ASN A 254 6.03 -51.00 17.06
CA ASN A 254 4.59 -51.27 17.12
C ASN A 254 4.04 -51.91 15.82
N LEU A 255 4.87 -52.03 14.77
CA LEU A 255 4.48 -52.58 13.49
C LEU A 255 4.86 -54.06 13.35
N HIS A 256 3.92 -54.85 12.86
CA HIS A 256 4.06 -56.29 12.64
C HIS A 256 3.51 -56.74 11.28
N ARG A 257 3.69 -58.02 10.95
CA ARG A 257 3.29 -58.58 9.64
C ARG A 257 1.79 -58.38 9.33
N TYR A 258 0.95 -58.43 10.34
CA TYR A 258 -0.52 -58.29 10.22
C TYR A 258 -1.01 -56.85 10.42
N SER A 259 -0.10 -55.86 10.47
CA SER A 259 -0.50 -54.47 10.60
C SER A 259 -1.19 -54.03 9.32
N THR A 260 -2.26 -53.25 9.46
CA THR A 260 -3.01 -52.73 8.32
C THR A 260 -2.17 -51.69 7.58
N ASP A 261 -2.43 -51.48 6.29
CA ASP A 261 -1.73 -50.44 5.52
C ASP A 261 -1.94 -49.04 6.11
N ARG A 262 -3.08 -48.83 6.77
CA ARG A 262 -3.41 -47.61 7.48
C ARG A 262 -2.52 -47.39 8.70
N GLU A 263 -2.35 -48.41 9.54
CA GLU A 263 -1.43 -48.34 10.69
C GLU A 263 0.00 -48.03 10.25
N VAL A 264 0.44 -48.66 9.15
CA VAL A 264 1.77 -48.44 8.56
C VAL A 264 1.91 -47.02 8.03
N TRP A 265 0.89 -46.50 7.34
CA TRP A 265 0.85 -45.13 6.83
C TRP A 265 0.87 -44.08 7.95
N GLU A 266 0.11 -44.30 9.03
CA GLU A 266 0.10 -43.38 10.17
C GLU A 266 1.44 -43.33 10.89
N GLN A 267 2.09 -44.49 11.10
CA GLN A 267 3.44 -44.53 11.66
C GLN A 267 4.48 -43.88 10.72
N PHE A 268 4.31 -44.00 9.40
CA PHE A 268 5.13 -43.29 8.44
C PHE A 268 5.01 -41.77 8.62
N LEU A 269 3.80 -41.23 8.64
CA LEU A 269 3.58 -39.79 8.82
C LEU A 269 4.05 -39.28 10.20
N ASP A 270 3.87 -40.07 11.27
CA ASP A 270 4.37 -39.69 12.60
C ASP A 270 5.91 -39.65 12.67
N SER A 271 6.60 -40.47 11.85
CA SER A 271 8.05 -40.62 11.87
C SER A 271 8.80 -39.79 10.82
N ASP A 272 8.10 -39.21 9.83
CA ASP A 272 8.70 -38.41 8.76
C ASP A 272 8.02 -37.04 8.64
N ALA A 273 8.62 -36.02 9.27
CA ALA A 273 8.11 -34.66 9.26
C ALA A 273 8.05 -34.03 7.85
N TYR A 274 8.96 -34.38 6.94
CA TYR A 274 8.96 -33.86 5.58
C TYR A 274 7.87 -34.51 4.73
N ALA A 275 7.58 -35.80 4.94
CA ALA A 275 6.44 -36.45 4.30
C ALA A 275 5.11 -35.79 4.68
N VAL A 276 4.94 -35.42 5.96
CA VAL A 276 3.77 -34.65 6.41
C VAL A 276 3.67 -33.31 5.70
N GLU A 277 4.79 -32.61 5.52
CA GLU A 277 4.85 -31.36 4.76
C GLU A 277 4.40 -31.55 3.30
N CYS A 278 4.91 -32.57 2.61
CA CYS A 278 4.48 -32.87 1.25
C CYS A 278 2.98 -33.22 1.16
N VAL A 279 2.45 -33.99 2.11
CA VAL A 279 1.01 -34.32 2.17
C VAL A 279 0.16 -33.08 2.39
N VAL A 280 0.59 -32.17 3.26
CA VAL A 280 -0.09 -30.90 3.50
C VAL A 280 -0.06 -29.99 2.26
N ILE A 281 1.06 -29.96 1.54
CA ILE A 281 1.17 -29.25 0.25
C ILE A 281 0.22 -29.86 -0.80
N LEU A 282 0.10 -31.20 -0.86
CA LEU A 282 -0.88 -31.85 -1.74
C LEU A 282 -2.32 -31.45 -1.41
N LYS A 283 -2.70 -31.38 -0.13
CA LYS A 283 -4.04 -30.91 0.28
C LYS A 283 -4.28 -29.45 -0.10
N TRP A 284 -3.25 -28.61 -0.02
CA TRP A 284 -3.33 -27.23 -0.48
C TRP A 284 -3.53 -27.15 -2.00
N LEU A 285 -2.79 -27.93 -2.79
CA LEU A 285 -2.98 -28.02 -4.24
C LEU A 285 -4.36 -28.55 -4.62
N GLU A 286 -4.89 -29.52 -3.86
CA GLU A 286 -6.25 -30.06 -4.03
C GLU A 286 -7.32 -29.00 -3.77
N TYR A 287 -7.12 -28.16 -2.75
CA TYR A 287 -7.98 -27.00 -2.48
C TYR A 287 -7.93 -25.98 -3.63
N THR A 288 -6.75 -25.61 -4.10
CA THR A 288 -6.61 -24.68 -5.23
C THR A 288 -7.23 -25.24 -6.51
N ALA A 289 -7.09 -26.55 -6.77
CA ALA A 289 -7.69 -27.22 -7.92
C ALA A 289 -9.23 -27.29 -7.88
N LYS A 290 -9.85 -27.21 -6.70
CA LYS A 290 -11.31 -27.10 -6.57
C LYS A 290 -11.82 -25.71 -6.95
N ASN A 291 -11.03 -24.66 -6.66
CA ASN A 291 -11.42 -23.27 -6.90
C ASN A 291 -11.10 -22.78 -8.33
N SER A 292 -10.22 -23.48 -9.06
CA SER A 292 -9.68 -23.07 -10.37
C SER A 292 -10.16 -23.95 -11.55
N SER A 293 -11.15 -24.84 -11.37
CA SER A 293 -11.41 -25.92 -12.35
C SER A 293 -12.18 -25.56 -13.63
N GLN A 294 -12.50 -24.29 -13.86
CA GLN A 294 -13.40 -23.89 -14.96
C GLN A 294 -12.91 -24.34 -16.34
N ASP A 295 -11.60 -24.21 -16.63
CA ASP A 295 -11.03 -24.55 -17.94
C ASP A 295 -11.10 -26.06 -18.26
N ILE A 296 -10.93 -26.90 -17.24
CA ILE A 296 -11.00 -28.36 -17.38
C ILE A 296 -12.45 -28.79 -17.58
N ASP A 297 -13.38 -28.14 -16.91
CA ASP A 297 -14.82 -28.41 -17.04
C ASP A 297 -15.34 -28.05 -18.44
N ASP A 298 -14.89 -26.94 -19.00
CA ASP A 298 -15.24 -26.54 -20.36
C ASP A 298 -14.71 -27.55 -21.39
N LEU A 299 -13.47 -28.03 -21.23
CA LEU A 299 -12.89 -29.04 -22.12
C LEU A 299 -13.55 -30.43 -21.96
N ILE A 300 -13.94 -30.81 -20.74
CA ILE A 300 -14.73 -32.04 -20.51
C ILE A 300 -16.07 -31.92 -21.24
N SER A 301 -16.77 -30.80 -21.08
CA SER A 301 -18.05 -30.54 -21.77
C SER A 301 -17.87 -30.58 -23.29
N GLU A 302 -16.83 -29.97 -23.85
CA GLU A 302 -16.53 -30.05 -25.28
C GLU A 302 -16.36 -31.50 -25.76
N LEU A 303 -15.55 -32.30 -25.05
CA LEU A 303 -15.35 -33.72 -25.38
C LEU A 303 -16.64 -34.53 -25.29
N GLU A 304 -17.49 -34.26 -24.30
CA GLU A 304 -18.81 -34.90 -24.17
C GLU A 304 -19.75 -34.52 -25.33
N THR A 305 -19.72 -33.27 -25.80
CA THR A 305 -20.49 -32.88 -27.00
C THR A 305 -19.99 -33.59 -28.26
N GLN A 306 -18.67 -33.73 -28.43
CA GLN A 306 -18.05 -34.44 -29.56
C GLN A 306 -18.34 -35.95 -29.54
N ALA A 307 -18.61 -36.53 -28.36
CA ALA A 307 -19.04 -37.91 -28.23
C ALA A 307 -20.48 -38.16 -28.76
N GLN A 308 -21.26 -37.12 -29.06
CA GLN A 308 -22.59 -37.17 -29.72
C GLN A 308 -23.64 -38.04 -29.01
N ARG A 309 -23.49 -38.28 -27.70
CA ARG A 309 -24.42 -39.15 -26.94
C ARG A 309 -25.73 -38.48 -26.51
N GLY A 310 -25.83 -37.16 -26.68
CA GLY A 310 -26.93 -36.33 -26.16
C GLY A 310 -26.75 -36.01 -24.67
N GLN A 311 -27.04 -34.77 -24.27
CA GLN A 311 -27.02 -34.38 -22.86
C GLN A 311 -28.04 -35.22 -22.08
N GLY A 312 -27.61 -35.86 -20.98
CA GLY A 312 -28.49 -36.64 -20.11
C GLY A 312 -28.89 -38.03 -20.63
N SER A 313 -28.25 -38.55 -21.68
CA SER A 313 -28.50 -39.92 -22.17
C SER A 313 -27.59 -40.93 -21.46
N TRP A 314 -28.18 -41.76 -20.59
CA TRP A 314 -27.55 -42.81 -19.76
C TRP A 314 -27.11 -44.03 -20.58
N SER A 315 -26.48 -43.81 -21.74
CA SER A 315 -25.96 -44.87 -22.60
C SER A 315 -24.50 -45.18 -22.26
N PHE A 316 -24.31 -46.27 -21.51
CA PHE A 316 -23.03 -46.62 -20.88
C PHE A 316 -22.15 -47.58 -21.71
N GLY A 317 -20.84 -47.47 -21.55
CA GLY A 317 -19.80 -48.22 -22.27
C GLY A 317 -19.53 -47.74 -23.70
N TRP A 318 -18.88 -48.54 -24.54
CA TRP A 318 -18.54 -48.19 -25.93
C TRP A 318 -19.72 -48.43 -26.90
N LEU A 319 -20.70 -47.51 -26.89
CA LEU A 319 -21.97 -47.65 -27.62
C LEU A 319 -21.78 -47.81 -29.13
N TYR A 320 -21.05 -46.90 -29.77
CA TYR A 320 -20.90 -46.88 -31.24
C TYR A 320 -20.06 -48.05 -31.75
N THR A 321 -19.04 -48.42 -30.98
CA THR A 321 -18.21 -49.60 -31.23
C THR A 321 -19.03 -50.87 -31.09
N LYS A 322 -19.87 -50.97 -30.04
CA LYS A 322 -20.82 -52.07 -29.85
C LYS A 322 -21.83 -52.18 -30.99
N GLU A 323 -22.36 -51.07 -31.47
CA GLU A 323 -23.27 -51.06 -32.62
C GLU A 323 -22.58 -51.53 -33.90
N THR A 324 -21.34 -51.09 -34.14
CA THR A 324 -20.53 -51.51 -35.29
C THR A 324 -20.26 -53.02 -35.25
N ILE A 325 -19.81 -53.55 -34.10
CA ILE A 325 -19.60 -54.99 -33.89
C ILE A 325 -20.89 -55.77 -34.11
N LYS A 326 -22.02 -55.31 -33.54
CA LYS A 326 -23.34 -55.94 -33.74
C LYS A 326 -23.76 -55.90 -35.21
N GLY A 327 -23.53 -54.80 -35.91
CA GLY A 327 -23.79 -54.67 -37.35
C GLY A 327 -23.02 -55.71 -38.16
N HIS A 328 -21.72 -55.85 -37.91
CA HIS A 328 -20.88 -56.86 -38.57
C HIS A 328 -21.30 -58.29 -38.26
N LYS A 329 -21.70 -58.59 -37.00
CA LYS A 329 -22.25 -59.91 -36.64
C LYS A 329 -23.54 -60.22 -37.39
N ARG A 330 -24.44 -59.23 -37.55
CA ARG A 330 -25.68 -59.38 -38.34
C ARG A 330 -25.38 -59.63 -39.82
N LEU A 331 -24.46 -58.87 -40.41
CA LEU A 331 -24.07 -59.03 -41.82
C LEU A 331 -23.47 -60.42 -42.12
N ARG A 332 -22.80 -61.02 -41.14
CA ARG A 332 -22.15 -62.34 -41.27
C ARG A 332 -23.02 -63.50 -40.77
N ALA A 333 -24.24 -63.21 -40.28
CA ALA A 333 -25.09 -64.18 -39.57
C ALA A 333 -24.31 -64.99 -38.51
N TRP A 334 -23.37 -64.32 -37.81
CA TRP A 334 -22.39 -64.96 -36.95
C TRP A 334 -22.80 -64.82 -35.48
N PRO A 335 -23.26 -65.91 -34.81
CA PRO A 335 -23.75 -65.84 -33.44
C PRO A 335 -22.62 -65.86 -32.40
N GLN A 336 -21.41 -66.25 -32.78
CA GLN A 336 -20.27 -66.37 -31.87
C GLN A 336 -19.54 -65.01 -31.67
N PRO A 337 -18.70 -64.87 -30.64
CA PRO A 337 -17.75 -63.76 -30.54
C PRO A 337 -16.90 -63.64 -31.81
N LEU A 338 -16.53 -62.41 -32.18
CA LEU A 338 -15.61 -62.17 -33.29
C LEU A 338 -14.19 -62.47 -32.78
N GLU A 339 -13.43 -63.29 -33.51
CA GLU A 339 -12.06 -63.65 -33.14
C GLU A 339 -11.11 -62.48 -33.44
N PRO A 340 -10.36 -61.95 -32.44
CA PRO A 340 -9.51 -60.77 -32.64
C PRO A 340 -8.41 -60.93 -33.70
N ASN A 341 -7.92 -62.17 -33.88
CA ASN A 341 -6.79 -62.50 -34.75
C ASN A 341 -7.21 -63.00 -36.15
N ASP A 342 -8.50 -63.01 -36.49
CA ASP A 342 -8.95 -63.42 -37.82
C ASP A 342 -8.63 -62.33 -38.85
N PRO A 343 -7.79 -62.61 -39.87
CA PRO A 343 -7.44 -61.66 -40.93
C PRO A 343 -8.66 -61.12 -41.68
N GLY A 344 -9.74 -61.91 -41.79
CA GLY A 344 -10.97 -61.51 -42.46
C GLY A 344 -11.85 -60.57 -41.61
N ILE A 345 -11.68 -60.57 -40.29
CA ILE A 345 -12.37 -59.65 -39.38
C ILE A 345 -11.61 -58.32 -39.33
N THR A 346 -10.30 -58.37 -39.10
CA THR A 346 -9.41 -57.20 -39.03
C THR A 346 -9.41 -56.36 -40.30
N ALA A 347 -9.55 -56.97 -41.48
CA ALA A 347 -9.64 -56.25 -42.75
C ALA A 347 -11.02 -55.61 -43.03
N SER A 348 -12.05 -55.92 -42.23
CA SER A 348 -13.43 -55.49 -42.51
C SER A 348 -14.06 -54.65 -41.42
N LEU A 349 -13.70 -54.90 -40.16
CA LEU A 349 -14.22 -54.19 -39.00
C LEU A 349 -13.33 -52.97 -38.77
N LEU A 350 -13.52 -51.96 -39.61
CA LEU A 350 -12.67 -50.80 -39.69
C LEU A 350 -13.38 -49.54 -39.15
N LYS A 351 -12.61 -48.62 -38.61
CA LYS A 351 -13.03 -47.28 -38.22
C LYS A 351 -13.53 -46.55 -39.46
N SER A 352 -14.67 -45.87 -39.32
CA SER A 352 -15.42 -45.28 -40.45
C SER A 352 -14.64 -44.22 -41.23
N GLU A 353 -13.65 -43.55 -40.61
CA GLU A 353 -12.87 -42.47 -41.22
C GLU A 353 -11.48 -42.93 -41.72
N ASP A 354 -10.74 -43.71 -40.91
CA ASP A 354 -9.29 -43.94 -41.14
C ASP A 354 -8.93 -45.36 -41.60
N SER A 355 -9.91 -46.25 -41.79
CA SER A 355 -9.69 -47.66 -42.17
C SER A 355 -8.80 -48.47 -41.19
N GLU A 356 -8.71 -48.03 -39.93
CA GLU A 356 -8.01 -48.76 -38.86
C GLU A 356 -8.89 -49.85 -38.25
N SER A 357 -8.31 -50.98 -37.84
CA SER A 357 -9.07 -52.08 -37.23
C SER A 357 -9.67 -51.71 -35.87
N LEU A 358 -10.95 -51.98 -35.68
CA LEU A 358 -11.66 -51.79 -34.41
C LEU A 358 -11.63 -53.03 -33.54
N VAL A 359 -11.73 -52.82 -32.22
CA VAL A 359 -11.85 -53.90 -31.24
C VAL A 359 -13.04 -54.82 -31.56
N THR A 360 -12.85 -56.11 -31.30
CA THR A 360 -13.86 -57.16 -31.50
C THR A 360 -14.63 -57.53 -30.23
N GLN A 361 -14.09 -57.13 -29.08
CA GLN A 361 -14.60 -57.39 -27.73
C GLN A 361 -14.74 -56.06 -26.97
N LEU A 362 -15.57 -56.04 -25.94
CA LEU A 362 -16.01 -54.81 -25.25
C LEU A 362 -15.63 -54.79 -23.75
N ASP A 363 -14.68 -55.61 -23.35
CA ASP A 363 -14.10 -55.58 -22.02
C ASP A 363 -13.04 -54.47 -21.90
N PRO A 364 -12.80 -53.91 -20.69
CA PRO A 364 -11.96 -52.72 -20.52
C PRO A 364 -10.54 -52.84 -21.06
N ASP A 365 -9.95 -54.03 -21.03
CA ASP A 365 -8.59 -54.27 -21.53
C ASP A 365 -8.54 -54.58 -23.04
N ALA A 366 -9.67 -54.62 -23.76
CA ALA A 366 -9.73 -55.01 -25.17
C ALA A 366 -8.82 -54.15 -26.07
N ILE A 367 -8.74 -52.83 -25.83
CA ILE A 367 -7.86 -51.91 -26.56
C ILE A 367 -6.39 -52.34 -26.38
N THR A 368 -5.98 -52.61 -25.14
CA THR A 368 -4.60 -52.99 -24.80
C THR A 368 -4.25 -54.40 -25.27
N ARG A 369 -5.17 -55.35 -25.13
CA ARG A 369 -4.99 -56.77 -25.47
C ARG A 369 -4.99 -56.99 -26.97
N GLN A 370 -5.93 -56.37 -27.69
CA GLN A 370 -6.07 -56.54 -29.14
C GLN A 370 -5.20 -55.55 -29.94
N LYS A 371 -4.74 -54.45 -29.32
CA LYS A 371 -4.00 -53.36 -29.98
C LYS A 371 -4.79 -52.78 -31.16
N GLN A 372 -6.09 -52.59 -30.94
CA GLN A 372 -7.07 -52.11 -31.91
C GLN A 372 -7.82 -50.91 -31.32
N ASN A 373 -8.45 -50.11 -32.17
CA ASN A 373 -9.03 -48.83 -31.77
C ASN A 373 -10.54 -48.91 -31.49
N LEU A 374 -11.06 -47.90 -30.79
CA LEU A 374 -12.51 -47.68 -30.67
C LEU A 374 -13.03 -46.80 -31.81
N GLN A 375 -14.35 -46.75 -31.96
CA GLN A 375 -14.99 -45.71 -32.79
C GLN A 375 -14.68 -44.32 -32.22
N LYS A 376 -14.58 -43.31 -33.10
CA LYS A 376 -14.13 -41.95 -32.75
C LYS A 376 -14.96 -41.32 -31.62
N GLN A 377 -16.28 -41.47 -31.67
CA GLN A 377 -17.19 -40.99 -30.63
C GLN A 377 -16.92 -41.64 -29.27
N ASP A 378 -16.63 -42.95 -29.26
CA ASP A 378 -16.28 -43.66 -28.03
C ASP A 378 -14.87 -43.29 -27.55
N GLN A 379 -13.94 -42.92 -28.44
CA GLN A 379 -12.63 -42.38 -28.04
C GLN A 379 -12.76 -41.02 -27.32
N TYR A 380 -13.62 -40.12 -27.81
CA TYR A 380 -13.89 -38.85 -27.11
C TYR A 380 -14.54 -39.07 -25.74
N TYR A 381 -15.48 -40.02 -25.65
CA TYR A 381 -16.09 -40.41 -24.37
C TYR A 381 -15.06 -40.99 -23.39
N GLU A 382 -14.19 -41.90 -23.83
CA GLU A 382 -13.13 -42.45 -22.97
C GLU A 382 -12.19 -41.35 -22.49
N ARG A 383 -11.78 -40.44 -23.38
CA ARG A 383 -10.94 -39.30 -23.03
C ARG A 383 -11.61 -38.38 -22.01
N ALA A 384 -12.89 -38.04 -22.19
CA ALA A 384 -13.65 -37.23 -21.22
C ALA A 384 -13.76 -37.93 -19.86
N THR A 385 -13.98 -39.24 -19.86
CA THR A 385 -14.11 -40.06 -18.65
C THR A 385 -12.80 -40.12 -17.86
N TRP A 386 -11.68 -40.38 -18.54
CA TRP A 386 -10.34 -40.38 -17.90
C TRP A 386 -9.89 -38.98 -17.48
N MET A 387 -10.24 -37.95 -18.25
CA MET A 387 -10.00 -36.56 -17.86
C MET A 387 -10.80 -36.16 -16.61
N THR A 388 -12.04 -36.65 -16.48
CA THR A 388 -12.85 -36.44 -15.27
C THR A 388 -12.22 -37.16 -14.06
N LEU A 389 -11.75 -38.40 -14.23
CA LEU A 389 -11.04 -39.12 -13.16
C LEU A 389 -9.73 -38.43 -12.76
N TRP A 390 -8.97 -37.91 -13.73
CA TRP A 390 -7.80 -37.07 -13.49
C TRP A 390 -8.16 -35.83 -12.66
N LYS A 391 -9.22 -35.12 -13.05
CA LYS A 391 -9.76 -33.96 -12.30
C LYS A 391 -10.12 -34.34 -10.87
N MET A 392 -10.92 -35.40 -10.67
CA MET A 392 -11.36 -35.84 -9.34
C MET A 392 -10.19 -36.20 -8.43
N LEU A 393 -9.15 -36.87 -8.96
CA LEU A 393 -7.95 -37.20 -8.19
C LEU A 393 -7.18 -35.95 -7.77
N ARG A 394 -7.00 -34.98 -8.67
CA ARG A 394 -6.32 -33.73 -8.33
C ARG A 394 -7.10 -32.82 -7.38
N GLN A 395 -8.42 -32.97 -7.33
CA GLN A 395 -9.28 -32.26 -6.38
C GLN A 395 -9.32 -32.95 -5.01
N GLY A 396 -8.68 -34.12 -4.87
CA GLY A 396 -8.69 -34.90 -3.63
C GLY A 396 -10.08 -35.41 -3.31
N GLU A 397 -10.89 -35.74 -4.32
CA GLU A 397 -12.21 -36.33 -4.12
C GLU A 397 -12.11 -37.68 -3.41
N SER A 398 -13.11 -37.98 -2.58
CA SER A 398 -13.13 -39.23 -1.84
C SER A 398 -13.32 -40.42 -2.77
N TRP A 399 -12.88 -41.60 -2.33
CA TRP A 399 -13.05 -42.80 -3.13
C TRP A 399 -14.52 -43.17 -3.28
N SER A 400 -15.36 -42.94 -2.25
CA SER A 400 -16.80 -43.20 -2.36
C SER A 400 -17.44 -42.37 -3.47
N LYS A 401 -17.08 -41.09 -3.61
CA LYS A 401 -17.58 -40.24 -4.69
C LYS A 401 -17.13 -40.75 -6.07
N ILE A 402 -15.87 -41.17 -6.20
CA ILE A 402 -15.37 -41.79 -7.45
C ILE A 402 -16.11 -43.10 -7.75
N ARG A 403 -16.40 -43.91 -6.73
CA ARG A 403 -17.15 -45.16 -6.86
C ARG A 403 -18.58 -44.91 -7.30
N GLU A 404 -19.29 -43.97 -6.68
CA GLU A 404 -20.66 -43.59 -7.03
C GLU A 404 -20.72 -43.10 -8.47
N TRP A 405 -19.86 -42.16 -8.83
CA TRP A 405 -19.75 -41.63 -10.19
C TRP A 405 -19.44 -42.71 -11.25
N SER A 406 -18.59 -43.69 -10.90
CA SER A 406 -18.27 -44.83 -11.77
C SER A 406 -19.41 -45.84 -11.85
N ALA A 407 -20.15 -46.05 -10.75
CA ALA A 407 -21.27 -46.99 -10.67
C ALA A 407 -22.49 -46.47 -11.44
N GLU A 408 -22.78 -45.17 -11.35
CA GLU A 408 -23.78 -44.48 -12.20
C GLU A 408 -23.51 -44.76 -13.68
N ARG A 409 -22.24 -44.86 -14.07
CA ARG A 409 -21.79 -45.16 -15.42
C ARG A 409 -21.71 -46.64 -15.79
N LEU A 410 -22.17 -47.54 -14.91
CA LEU A 410 -22.05 -48.99 -15.04
C LEU A 410 -20.60 -49.49 -15.24
N GLU A 411 -19.62 -48.71 -14.76
CA GLU A 411 -18.18 -48.99 -14.91
C GLU A 411 -17.46 -48.98 -13.54
N PRO A 412 -17.96 -49.72 -12.53
CA PRO A 412 -17.38 -49.72 -11.18
C PRO A 412 -15.92 -50.23 -11.15
N TRP A 413 -15.50 -50.96 -12.20
CA TRP A 413 -14.13 -51.42 -12.37
C TRP A 413 -13.11 -50.26 -12.42
N ARG A 414 -13.52 -49.05 -12.85
CA ARG A 414 -12.66 -47.85 -12.85
C ARG A 414 -12.30 -47.46 -11.41
N ALA A 415 -13.29 -47.37 -10.53
CA ALA A 415 -13.08 -47.05 -9.12
C ALA A 415 -12.25 -48.11 -8.38
N VAL A 416 -12.47 -49.39 -8.69
CA VAL A 416 -11.66 -50.49 -8.12
C VAL A 416 -10.20 -50.43 -8.60
N SER A 417 -9.98 -50.06 -9.86
CA SER A 417 -8.62 -49.89 -10.40
C SER A 417 -7.84 -48.75 -9.74
N ILE A 418 -8.54 -47.71 -9.27
CA ILE A 418 -7.94 -46.47 -8.75
C ILE A 418 -7.62 -46.52 -7.24
N CYS A 419 -8.29 -47.38 -6.46
CA CYS A 419 -8.01 -47.53 -5.03
C CYS A 419 -7.66 -48.97 -4.66
N GLY A 420 -6.40 -49.16 -4.28
CA GLY A 420 -5.94 -50.42 -3.71
C GLY A 420 -6.25 -50.59 -2.22
N SER A 421 -6.87 -49.62 -1.54
CA SER A 421 -7.01 -49.60 -0.07
C SER A 421 -8.40 -50.02 0.36
N SER A 422 -8.49 -50.66 1.52
CA SER A 422 -9.78 -50.81 2.19
C SER A 422 -10.27 -49.46 2.70
N VAL A 423 -11.51 -49.11 2.34
CA VAL A 423 -12.25 -47.96 2.85
C VAL A 423 -13.39 -48.36 3.81
N ASP A 424 -13.35 -49.60 4.30
CA ASP A 424 -14.39 -50.13 5.18
C ASP A 424 -14.36 -49.45 6.55
N VAL A 425 -15.48 -48.80 6.91
CA VAL A 425 -15.68 -48.07 8.16
C VAL A 425 -15.56 -48.99 9.37
N GLU A 426 -15.97 -50.26 9.26
CA GLU A 426 -15.90 -51.22 10.38
C GLU A 426 -14.46 -51.64 10.72
N THR A 427 -13.55 -51.54 9.74
CA THR A 427 -12.12 -51.83 9.92
C THR A 427 -11.32 -50.64 10.44
N HIS A 428 -11.99 -49.50 10.67
CA HIS A 428 -11.32 -48.26 11.03
C HIS A 428 -10.81 -48.25 12.47
N LYS A 429 -9.49 -48.24 12.62
CA LYS A 429 -8.78 -47.92 13.86
C LYS A 429 -7.60 -47.01 13.51
N GLY A 430 -7.81 -45.70 13.47
CA GLY A 430 -6.76 -44.75 13.09
C GLY A 430 -7.19 -43.27 13.20
N ARG A 431 -6.24 -42.34 13.04
CA ARG A 431 -6.48 -40.89 13.04
C ARG A 431 -6.73 -40.29 11.65
N THR A 432 -6.30 -40.97 10.60
CA THR A 432 -6.55 -40.54 9.21
C THR A 432 -8.04 -40.69 8.88
N PRO A 433 -8.67 -39.88 8.02
CA PRO A 433 -10.09 -40.06 7.66
C PRO A 433 -10.33 -41.28 6.76
N VAL A 434 -11.38 -42.08 7.02
CA VAL A 434 -11.62 -43.40 6.37
C VAL A 434 -11.67 -43.28 4.84
N ASP A 435 -12.40 -42.29 4.36
CA ASP A 435 -12.66 -42.03 2.95
C ASP A 435 -12.09 -40.65 2.56
N ASP A 436 -10.76 -40.53 2.62
CA ASP A 436 -10.01 -39.36 2.12
C ASP A 436 -9.40 -39.66 0.75
N GLY A 437 -9.21 -38.64 -0.09
CA GLY A 437 -8.60 -38.80 -1.41
C GLY A 437 -7.20 -39.45 -1.35
N HIS A 438 -6.46 -39.25 -0.25
CA HIS A 438 -5.11 -39.78 -0.06
C HIS A 438 -5.06 -41.27 0.30
N THR A 439 -6.21 -41.91 0.54
CA THR A 439 -6.32 -43.35 0.83
C THR A 439 -5.68 -44.20 -0.27
N ARG A 440 -5.73 -43.74 -1.53
CA ARG A 440 -5.08 -44.38 -2.68
C ARG A 440 -3.56 -44.57 -2.50
N LEU A 441 -2.89 -43.72 -1.70
CA LEU A 441 -1.42 -43.71 -1.52
C LEU A 441 -0.92 -44.79 -0.55
N MET A 442 -1.81 -45.39 0.27
CA MET A 442 -1.43 -46.24 1.40
C MET A 442 -1.03 -47.67 0.99
N ASN A 443 -1.31 -48.09 -0.25
CA ASN A 443 -1.38 -49.52 -0.65
C ASN A 443 -0.10 -50.18 -1.09
N TRP A 444 1.02 -49.47 -1.02
CA TRP A 444 2.27 -49.98 -1.56
C TRP A 444 2.68 -51.34 -0.95
N ARG A 445 2.49 -51.51 0.37
CA ARG A 445 2.94 -52.71 1.10
C ARG A 445 2.16 -53.97 0.73
N SER A 446 0.84 -53.88 0.66
CA SER A 446 -0.04 -55.04 0.47
C SER A 446 -0.25 -55.39 -1.01
N GLN A 447 -0.05 -54.44 -1.93
CA GLN A 447 -0.37 -54.58 -3.35
C GLN A 447 0.77 -54.17 -4.30
N GLU A 448 1.96 -54.72 -4.09
CA GLU A 448 3.11 -54.50 -4.99
C GLU A 448 2.80 -54.88 -6.45
N THR A 449 2.02 -55.94 -6.67
CA THR A 449 1.59 -56.38 -8.00
C THR A 449 0.63 -55.39 -8.67
N TRP A 450 -0.28 -54.78 -7.92
CA TRP A 450 -1.17 -53.73 -8.41
C TRP A 450 -0.36 -52.49 -8.82
N SER A 451 0.60 -52.08 -8.00
CA SER A 451 1.45 -50.95 -8.37
C SER A 451 2.30 -51.25 -9.61
N ALA A 452 2.82 -52.47 -9.75
CA ALA A 452 3.55 -52.88 -10.94
C ALA A 452 2.67 -52.88 -12.20
N ALA A 453 1.39 -53.27 -12.08
CA ALA A 453 0.42 -53.18 -13.16
C ALA A 453 0.14 -51.72 -13.54
N CYS A 454 -0.07 -50.84 -12.56
CA CYS A 454 -0.23 -49.39 -12.80
C CYS A 454 0.99 -48.80 -13.52
N THR A 455 2.21 -49.18 -13.12
CA THR A 455 3.44 -48.75 -13.80
C THR A 455 3.51 -49.26 -15.25
N ALA A 456 3.09 -50.51 -15.50
CA ALA A 456 3.06 -51.06 -16.85
C ALA A 456 2.05 -50.32 -17.75
N LEU A 457 0.89 -49.94 -17.21
CA LEU A 457 -0.12 -49.16 -17.93
C LEU A 457 0.35 -47.73 -18.20
N ALA A 458 0.91 -47.03 -17.21
CA ALA A 458 1.43 -45.66 -17.38
C ALA A 458 2.52 -45.57 -18.48
N ARG A 459 3.34 -46.61 -18.61
CA ARG A 459 4.43 -46.69 -19.60
C ARG A 459 4.00 -47.20 -20.98
N ASN A 460 2.77 -47.69 -21.13
CA ASN A 460 2.30 -48.20 -22.42
C ASN A 460 1.89 -47.04 -23.34
N PRO A 461 2.57 -46.79 -24.48
CA PRO A 461 2.27 -45.67 -25.36
C PRO A 461 0.98 -45.86 -26.18
N ASN A 462 0.41 -47.06 -26.19
CA ASN A 462 -0.83 -47.36 -26.95
C ASN A 462 -2.11 -47.04 -26.16
N ILE A 463 -1.96 -46.56 -24.92
CA ILE A 463 -3.07 -46.17 -24.04
C ILE A 463 -3.26 -44.65 -24.13
N GLU A 464 -4.49 -44.20 -23.91
CA GLU A 464 -4.86 -42.79 -23.88
C GLU A 464 -4.05 -42.00 -22.82
N ASP A 465 -3.74 -40.74 -23.10
CA ASP A 465 -2.78 -39.96 -22.29
C ASP A 465 -3.30 -39.64 -20.87
N TYR A 466 -4.59 -39.33 -20.69
CA TYR A 466 -5.20 -39.11 -19.37
C TYR A 466 -5.29 -40.41 -18.56
N GLU A 467 -5.62 -41.54 -19.19
CA GLU A 467 -5.59 -42.86 -18.54
C GLU A 467 -4.19 -43.17 -17.99
N ARG A 468 -3.16 -42.98 -18.83
CA ARG A 468 -1.76 -43.16 -18.42
C ARG A 468 -1.38 -42.21 -17.29
N ALA A 469 -1.86 -40.97 -17.33
CA ALA A 469 -1.59 -39.97 -16.31
C ALA A 469 -2.23 -40.32 -14.95
N VAL A 470 -3.46 -40.83 -14.95
CA VAL A 470 -4.14 -41.34 -13.74
C VAL A 470 -3.34 -42.47 -13.11
N PHE A 471 -2.95 -43.48 -13.89
CA PHE A 471 -2.11 -44.57 -13.37
C PHE A 471 -0.71 -44.10 -12.95
N SER A 472 -0.17 -43.07 -13.61
CA SER A 472 1.07 -42.40 -13.22
C SER A 472 0.99 -41.81 -11.80
N LEU A 473 -0.10 -41.13 -11.45
CA LEU A 473 -0.31 -40.61 -10.09
C LEU A 473 -0.38 -41.73 -9.05
N LEU A 474 -0.96 -42.87 -9.39
CA LEU A 474 -1.09 -43.99 -8.45
C LEU A 474 0.23 -44.69 -8.16
N CYS A 475 1.11 -44.83 -9.16
CA CYS A 475 2.39 -45.54 -9.01
C CYS A 475 3.61 -44.61 -8.81
N GLY A 476 3.45 -43.29 -8.90
CA GLY A 476 4.53 -42.31 -8.73
C GLY A 476 5.40 -42.09 -9.98
N GLU A 477 4.94 -42.53 -11.16
CA GLU A 477 5.59 -42.26 -12.45
C GLU A 477 5.16 -40.89 -12.96
N THR A 478 6.08 -40.09 -13.50
CA THR A 478 5.80 -38.66 -13.78
C THR A 478 5.72 -38.32 -15.26
N GLU A 479 6.34 -39.11 -16.14
CA GLU A 479 6.45 -38.76 -17.57
C GLU A 479 5.08 -38.62 -18.25
N ALA A 480 4.18 -39.59 -18.06
CA ALA A 480 2.85 -39.54 -18.66
C ALA A 480 1.99 -38.41 -18.07
N ALA A 481 2.09 -38.18 -16.76
CA ALA A 481 1.34 -37.11 -16.09
C ALA A 481 1.79 -35.71 -16.52
N PHE A 482 3.11 -35.45 -16.61
CA PHE A 482 3.61 -34.14 -17.05
C PHE A 482 3.21 -33.77 -18.49
N LYS A 483 2.97 -34.77 -19.36
CA LYS A 483 2.51 -34.53 -20.73
C LYS A 483 1.15 -33.82 -20.79
N ILE A 484 0.27 -34.13 -19.83
CA ILE A 484 -1.10 -33.61 -19.78
C ILE A 484 -1.28 -32.42 -18.83
N CYS A 485 -0.29 -32.10 -17.98
CA CYS A 485 -0.35 -30.96 -17.07
C CYS A 485 -0.55 -29.64 -17.85
N GLN A 486 -1.44 -28.79 -17.36
CA GLN A 486 -1.79 -27.52 -17.99
C GLN A 486 -1.37 -26.30 -17.15
N SER A 487 -1.42 -26.41 -15.82
CA SER A 487 -1.04 -25.33 -14.89
C SER A 487 0.24 -25.62 -14.12
N TRP A 488 0.84 -24.59 -13.52
CA TRP A 488 1.96 -24.74 -12.58
C TRP A 488 1.60 -25.62 -11.38
N ASP A 489 0.38 -25.49 -10.86
CA ASP A 489 -0.13 -26.31 -9.75
C ASP A 489 -0.18 -27.80 -10.12
N ASP A 490 -0.50 -28.13 -11.38
CA ASP A 490 -0.53 -29.53 -11.86
C ASP A 490 0.86 -30.16 -11.83
N PHE A 491 1.88 -29.41 -12.26
CA PHE A 491 3.27 -29.87 -12.21
C PHE A 491 3.74 -30.11 -10.77
N LEU A 492 3.40 -29.20 -9.86
CA LEU A 492 3.70 -29.37 -8.44
C LEU A 492 2.96 -30.57 -7.84
N TYR A 493 1.69 -30.78 -8.19
CA TYR A 493 0.89 -31.89 -7.69
C TYR A 493 1.54 -33.22 -8.03
N VAL A 494 1.90 -33.41 -9.31
CA VAL A 494 2.58 -34.62 -9.79
C VAL A 494 3.93 -34.81 -9.06
N TYR A 495 4.70 -33.74 -8.87
CA TYR A 495 5.98 -33.79 -8.18
C TYR A 495 5.84 -34.21 -6.71
N PHE A 496 4.98 -33.53 -5.93
CA PHE A 496 4.79 -33.84 -4.51
C PHE A 496 4.13 -35.21 -4.30
N ASN A 497 3.23 -35.62 -5.19
CA ASN A 497 2.62 -36.95 -5.16
C ASN A 497 3.69 -38.04 -5.35
N ARG A 498 4.62 -37.86 -6.30
CA ARG A 498 5.79 -38.73 -6.45
C ARG A 498 6.66 -38.72 -5.20
N ALA A 499 6.94 -37.54 -4.62
CA ALA A 499 7.80 -37.42 -3.44
C ALA A 499 7.23 -38.22 -2.25
N VAL A 500 5.93 -38.08 -1.97
CA VAL A 500 5.24 -38.84 -0.93
C VAL A 500 5.31 -40.34 -1.19
N LEU A 501 4.96 -40.78 -2.41
CA LEU A 501 5.00 -42.21 -2.78
C LEU A 501 6.42 -42.79 -2.65
N SER A 502 7.44 -42.09 -3.14
CA SER A 502 8.84 -42.54 -3.06
C SER A 502 9.29 -42.71 -1.61
N ARG A 503 8.97 -41.75 -0.72
CA ARG A 503 9.33 -41.83 0.70
C ARG A 503 8.57 -42.94 1.42
N TYR A 504 7.29 -43.11 1.12
CA TYR A 504 6.49 -44.20 1.67
C TYR A 504 7.00 -45.58 1.23
N GLN A 505 7.41 -45.72 -0.05
CA GLN A 505 8.10 -46.91 -0.54
C GLN A 505 9.40 -47.19 0.22
N GLY A 506 10.18 -46.14 0.50
CA GLY A 506 11.39 -46.22 1.33
C GLY A 506 11.10 -46.73 2.74
N PHE A 507 10.07 -46.18 3.40
CA PHE A 507 9.60 -46.63 4.72
C PHE A 507 9.19 -48.12 4.70
N CYS A 508 8.37 -48.52 3.72
CA CYS A 508 7.91 -49.90 3.58
C CYS A 508 9.06 -50.89 3.34
N LYS A 509 10.05 -50.53 2.52
CA LYS A 509 11.26 -51.35 2.28
C LYS A 509 12.08 -51.53 3.56
N GLN A 510 12.23 -50.49 4.37
CA GLN A 510 12.90 -50.58 5.67
C GLN A 510 12.11 -51.46 6.66
N LEU A 511 10.78 -51.30 6.71
CA LEU A 511 9.91 -52.17 7.52
C LEU A 511 10.02 -53.64 7.10
N GLN A 512 10.03 -53.95 5.81
CA GLN A 512 10.19 -55.32 5.31
C GLN A 512 11.53 -55.94 5.75
N ARG A 513 12.61 -55.15 5.71
CA ARG A 513 13.92 -55.57 6.25
C ARG A 513 13.85 -55.82 7.75
N LYS A 514 13.20 -54.96 8.54
CA LYS A 514 12.97 -55.17 9.98
C LYS A 514 12.20 -56.46 10.24
N LEU A 515 11.18 -56.77 9.44
CA LEU A 515 10.38 -57.99 9.59
C LEU A 515 11.18 -59.27 9.28
N SER A 516 12.31 -59.18 8.56
CA SER A 516 13.23 -60.32 8.35
C SER A 516 14.21 -60.55 9.51
N HIS A 517 14.30 -59.62 10.47
CA HIS A 517 15.11 -59.75 11.68
C HIS A 517 14.31 -60.33 12.86
N SER A 518 15.00 -60.65 13.96
CA SER A 518 14.36 -61.09 15.21
C SER A 518 13.35 -60.03 15.70
N PRO A 519 12.17 -60.43 16.23
CA PRO A 519 11.20 -59.49 16.81
C PRO A 519 11.76 -58.60 17.92
N THR A 520 12.83 -59.03 18.60
CA THR A 520 13.53 -58.28 19.66
C THR A 520 14.60 -57.32 19.15
N ALA A 521 14.93 -57.35 17.86
CA ALA A 521 15.94 -56.47 17.29
C ALA A 521 15.42 -55.03 17.19
N GLN A 522 16.10 -54.11 17.86
CA GLN A 522 15.81 -52.69 17.76
C GLN A 522 16.45 -52.11 16.51
N VAL A 523 15.64 -51.89 15.48
CA VAL A 523 16.05 -51.21 14.25
C VAL A 523 15.26 -49.90 14.17
N PRO A 524 15.90 -48.73 14.32
CA PRO A 524 15.23 -47.45 14.13
C PRO A 524 14.93 -47.22 12.64
N TYR A 525 13.86 -46.48 12.36
CA TYR A 525 13.62 -45.97 11.01
C TYR A 525 14.58 -44.83 10.72
N VAL A 526 15.22 -44.84 9.55
CA VAL A 526 16.05 -43.73 9.08
C VAL A 526 15.30 -43.02 7.97
N ALA A 527 14.76 -41.85 8.28
CA ALA A 527 14.10 -41.00 7.30
C ALA A 527 15.12 -40.47 6.28
N GLU A 528 14.70 -40.37 5.02
CA GLU A 528 15.48 -39.68 3.99
C GLU A 528 15.60 -38.19 4.34
N PRO A 529 16.69 -37.49 3.98
CA PRO A 529 16.78 -36.05 4.14
C PRO A 529 15.60 -35.31 3.49
N ALA A 530 15.27 -34.13 4.01
CA ALA A 530 14.24 -33.28 3.41
C ALA A 530 14.69 -32.77 2.04
N GLY A 531 13.80 -32.86 1.05
CA GLY A 531 14.13 -32.63 -0.36
C GLY A 531 14.02 -31.18 -0.85
N TYR A 532 14.30 -30.19 0.02
CA TYR A 532 14.09 -28.76 -0.30
C TYR A 532 14.92 -28.28 -1.50
N ASP A 533 16.15 -28.79 -1.63
CA ASP A 533 17.02 -28.46 -2.77
C ASP A 533 16.51 -29.07 -4.09
N GLU A 534 15.93 -30.27 -4.06
CA GLU A 534 15.29 -30.85 -5.24
C GLU A 534 14.02 -30.08 -5.62
N VAL A 535 13.21 -29.66 -4.64
CA VAL A 535 12.02 -28.82 -4.87
C VAL A 535 12.44 -27.52 -5.55
N LYS A 536 13.48 -26.85 -5.04
CA LYS A 536 14.00 -25.61 -5.61
C LYS A 536 14.44 -25.78 -7.06
N LYS A 537 15.22 -26.81 -7.37
CA LYS A 537 15.66 -27.12 -8.73
C LYS A 537 14.47 -27.41 -9.67
N PHE A 538 13.45 -28.09 -9.16
CA PHE A 538 12.24 -28.38 -9.93
C PHE A 538 11.46 -27.09 -10.24
N ILE A 539 11.29 -26.20 -9.26
CA ILE A 539 10.66 -24.89 -9.47
C ILE A 539 11.45 -24.06 -10.48
N GLU A 540 12.79 -24.01 -10.36
CA GLU A 540 13.66 -23.33 -11.33
C GLU A 540 13.42 -23.90 -12.75
N PHE A 541 13.33 -25.23 -12.90
CA PHE A 541 12.96 -25.87 -14.18
C PHE A 541 11.58 -25.44 -14.70
N THR A 542 10.57 -25.31 -13.84
CA THR A 542 9.22 -24.89 -14.29
C THR A 542 9.18 -23.47 -14.85
N ARG A 543 10.10 -22.59 -14.44
CA ARG A 543 10.17 -21.20 -14.93
C ARG A 543 10.62 -21.09 -16.38
N ASP A 544 11.41 -22.06 -16.84
CA ASP A 544 11.93 -22.11 -18.21
C ASP A 544 11.07 -23.00 -19.12
N HIS A 545 9.99 -23.58 -18.59
CA HIS A 545 9.11 -24.47 -19.33
C HIS A 545 8.13 -23.70 -20.22
N ASP A 546 7.99 -24.08 -21.49
CA ASP A 546 7.20 -23.35 -22.50
C ASP A 546 5.74 -23.11 -22.11
N ARG A 547 5.11 -24.09 -21.43
CA ARG A 547 3.68 -24.01 -21.06
C ARG A 547 3.39 -23.20 -19.80
N VAL A 548 4.22 -23.35 -18.77
CA VAL A 548 3.93 -22.84 -17.41
C VAL A 548 4.91 -21.76 -16.96
N GLY A 549 5.92 -21.42 -17.79
CA GLY A 549 6.95 -20.45 -17.43
C GLY A 549 6.42 -19.04 -17.18
N SER A 550 5.39 -18.60 -17.89
CA SER A 550 4.72 -17.32 -17.64
C SER A 550 4.01 -17.31 -16.28
N GLU A 551 3.27 -18.38 -15.95
CA GLU A 551 2.60 -18.54 -14.66
C GLU A 551 3.64 -18.65 -13.52
N ALA A 552 4.71 -19.42 -13.71
CA ALA A 552 5.77 -19.61 -12.72
C ALA A 552 6.58 -18.32 -12.42
N ARG A 553 6.58 -17.35 -13.34
CA ARG A 553 7.20 -16.02 -13.18
C ARG A 553 6.25 -14.98 -12.57
N ASN A 554 4.99 -15.32 -12.33
CA ASN A 554 4.05 -14.47 -11.60
C ASN A 554 4.61 -14.15 -10.19
N PRO A 555 4.44 -12.93 -9.67
CA PRO A 555 5.04 -12.53 -8.40
C PRO A 555 4.52 -13.34 -7.20
N TYR A 556 3.22 -13.66 -7.17
CA TYR A 556 2.62 -14.50 -6.12
C TYR A 556 3.19 -15.94 -6.17
N ARG A 557 3.34 -16.50 -7.37
CA ARG A 557 3.95 -17.83 -7.57
C ARG A 557 5.42 -17.84 -7.17
N THR A 558 6.13 -16.73 -7.35
CA THR A 558 7.53 -16.56 -6.91
C THR A 558 7.63 -16.58 -5.38
N ILE A 559 6.69 -15.95 -4.67
CA ILE A 559 6.58 -16.04 -3.20
C ILE A 559 6.21 -17.46 -2.76
N GLN A 560 5.22 -18.09 -3.40
CA GLN A 560 4.83 -19.48 -3.12
C GLN A 560 6.01 -20.45 -3.32
N ALA A 561 6.80 -20.26 -4.37
CA ALA A 561 8.00 -21.05 -4.63
C ALA A 561 9.05 -20.94 -3.50
N ALA A 562 9.24 -19.75 -2.94
CA ALA A 562 10.12 -19.53 -1.80
C ALA A 562 9.61 -20.27 -0.55
N ILE A 563 8.30 -20.25 -0.33
CA ILE A 563 7.64 -20.97 0.78
C ILE A 563 7.80 -22.49 0.60
N LEU A 564 7.49 -23.04 -0.59
CA LEU A 564 7.57 -24.49 -0.88
C LEU A 564 9.00 -25.06 -0.75
N SER A 565 10.00 -24.29 -1.16
CA SER A 565 11.41 -24.69 -1.10
C SER A 565 12.08 -24.37 0.24
N ARG A 566 11.38 -23.71 1.18
CA ARG A 566 11.98 -23.08 2.38
C ARG A 566 13.22 -22.22 2.09
N GLY A 567 13.30 -21.67 0.89
CA GLY A 567 14.44 -20.91 0.39
C GLY A 567 14.44 -19.44 0.82
N TYR A 568 13.95 -19.13 2.02
CA TYR A 568 13.68 -17.76 2.49
C TYR A 568 14.91 -16.86 2.44
N ASP A 569 16.07 -17.36 2.87
CA ASP A 569 17.31 -16.56 2.91
C ASP A 569 17.70 -16.04 1.51
N LYS A 570 17.75 -16.94 0.51
CA LYS A 570 18.07 -16.56 -0.87
C LYS A 570 16.98 -15.62 -1.42
N PHE A 571 15.71 -15.95 -1.17
CA PHE A 571 14.58 -15.17 -1.68
C PHE A 571 14.62 -13.72 -1.18
N PHE A 572 14.66 -13.48 0.13
CA PHE A 572 14.62 -12.13 0.69
C PHE A 572 15.87 -11.31 0.37
N LEU A 573 17.04 -11.95 0.29
CA LEU A 573 18.26 -11.25 -0.12
C LEU A 573 18.17 -10.85 -1.60
N SER A 574 17.78 -11.76 -2.48
CA SER A 574 17.63 -11.45 -3.90
C SER A 574 16.52 -10.43 -4.18
N LEU A 575 15.41 -10.48 -3.42
CA LEU A 575 14.33 -9.48 -3.52
C LEU A 575 14.80 -8.10 -3.03
N ALA A 576 15.59 -8.01 -1.96
CA ALA A 576 16.19 -6.74 -1.52
C ALA A 576 17.06 -6.09 -2.62
N HIS A 577 17.88 -6.88 -3.31
CA HIS A 577 18.64 -6.39 -4.47
C HIS A 577 17.73 -5.97 -5.63
N ALA A 578 16.62 -6.69 -5.87
CA ALA A 578 15.63 -6.32 -6.89
C ALA A 578 15.00 -4.95 -6.59
N ILE A 579 14.53 -4.76 -5.35
CA ILE A 579 13.91 -3.51 -4.87
C ILE A 579 14.90 -2.35 -4.99
N SER A 580 16.15 -2.55 -4.54
CA SER A 580 17.20 -1.53 -4.64
C SER A 580 17.47 -1.11 -6.08
N GLN A 581 17.44 -2.04 -7.04
CA GLN A 581 17.62 -1.75 -8.48
C GLN A 581 16.42 -1.03 -9.08
N VAL A 582 15.20 -1.45 -8.74
CA VAL A 582 13.97 -0.81 -9.23
C VAL A 582 13.88 0.63 -8.73
N ALA A 583 14.16 0.84 -7.44
CA ALA A 583 13.98 2.12 -6.78
C ALA A 583 15.09 3.15 -7.05
N ASN A 584 16.33 2.70 -7.36
CA ASN A 584 17.46 3.58 -7.65
C ASN A 584 17.76 3.71 -9.15
N ASN A 585 16.75 3.57 -10.02
CA ASN A 585 16.93 3.83 -11.44
C ASN A 585 17.19 5.33 -11.68
N PRO A 586 18.19 5.70 -12.52
CA PRO A 586 18.70 7.07 -12.65
C PRO A 586 17.70 8.09 -13.24
N SER A 587 16.51 7.63 -13.64
CA SER A 587 15.41 8.47 -14.13
C SER A 587 14.53 9.04 -13.00
N ASP A 588 14.42 8.34 -11.88
CA ASP A 588 13.72 8.81 -10.68
C ASP A 588 14.73 9.44 -9.72
N GLY A 589 14.33 10.46 -8.97
CA GLY A 589 15.21 11.26 -8.11
C GLY A 589 15.84 10.50 -6.92
N SER A 590 16.07 11.20 -5.81
CA SER A 590 16.62 10.56 -4.61
C SER A 590 15.62 9.59 -3.99
N SER A 591 15.85 8.29 -4.15
CA SER A 591 15.02 7.24 -3.55
C SER A 591 15.17 7.16 -2.03
N LEU A 592 14.08 6.79 -1.34
CA LEU A 592 14.10 6.38 0.06
C LEU A 592 14.91 5.10 0.27
N VAL A 593 14.90 4.21 -0.73
CA VAL A 593 15.50 2.88 -0.67
C VAL A 593 17.03 2.94 -0.78
N PRO A 594 17.79 2.36 0.17
CA PRO A 594 19.24 2.31 0.10
C PRO A 594 19.77 1.64 -1.17
N GLU A 595 20.82 2.22 -1.75
CA GLU A 595 21.55 1.59 -2.86
C GLU A 595 22.36 0.40 -2.35
N MET A 596 22.11 -0.77 -2.92
CA MET A 596 22.86 -1.99 -2.67
C MET A 596 23.83 -2.28 -3.82
N LEU A 597 24.86 -3.09 -3.55
CA LEU A 597 25.76 -3.55 -4.60
C LEU A 597 24.97 -4.20 -5.74
N HIS A 598 25.23 -3.75 -6.96
CA HIS A 598 24.55 -4.26 -8.15
C HIS A 598 24.88 -5.75 -8.34
N MET A 599 23.83 -6.57 -8.38
CA MET A 599 23.90 -8.01 -8.61
C MET A 599 22.95 -8.37 -9.73
N SER A 600 23.30 -9.37 -10.55
CA SER A 600 22.34 -9.90 -11.52
C SER A 600 21.18 -10.54 -10.75
N VAL A 601 19.99 -9.97 -10.93
CA VAL A 601 18.74 -10.43 -10.31
C VAL A 601 17.85 -11.02 -11.41
N GLU A 602 17.10 -12.06 -11.06
CA GLU A 602 16.14 -12.71 -11.95
C GLU A 602 14.95 -11.78 -12.27
N ASP A 603 14.49 -11.75 -13.52
CA ASP A 603 13.37 -10.89 -13.95
C ASP A 603 12.09 -11.08 -13.11
N SER A 604 11.81 -12.31 -12.67
CA SER A 604 10.66 -12.60 -11.79
C SER A 604 10.70 -11.84 -10.46
N LEU A 605 11.89 -11.61 -9.90
CA LEU A 605 12.06 -10.86 -8.66
C LEU A 605 11.96 -9.35 -8.91
N LEU A 606 12.37 -8.87 -10.09
CA LEU A 606 12.14 -7.48 -10.50
C LEU A 606 10.64 -7.20 -10.63
N ILE A 607 9.88 -8.11 -11.25
CA ILE A 607 8.40 -8.04 -11.31
C ILE A 607 7.78 -8.08 -9.91
N THR A 608 8.32 -8.92 -9.01
CA THR A 608 7.85 -9.00 -7.62
C THR A 608 8.14 -7.71 -6.84
N ALA A 609 9.26 -7.04 -7.13
CA ALA A 609 9.63 -5.78 -6.49
C ALA A 609 8.80 -4.59 -6.99
N THR A 610 8.32 -4.62 -8.25
CA THR A 610 7.45 -3.56 -8.80
C THR A 610 5.98 -3.74 -8.42
N ASP A 611 5.53 -4.95 -8.14
CA ASP A 611 4.15 -5.22 -7.73
C ASP A 611 3.91 -4.88 -6.25
N ARG A 612 3.04 -3.90 -6.00
CA ARG A 612 2.78 -3.35 -4.65
C ARG A 612 2.21 -4.39 -3.68
N ASP A 613 1.29 -5.23 -4.14
CA ASP A 613 0.64 -6.27 -3.33
C ASP A 613 1.61 -7.41 -3.02
N ALA A 614 2.39 -7.85 -4.01
CA ALA A 614 3.42 -8.86 -3.80
C ALA A 614 4.49 -8.38 -2.82
N LEU A 615 4.92 -7.12 -2.89
CA LEU A 615 5.86 -6.54 -1.92
C LEU A 615 5.25 -6.46 -0.51
N ARG A 616 3.95 -6.12 -0.37
CA ARG A 616 3.22 -6.20 0.90
C ARG A 616 3.29 -7.62 1.47
N ILE A 617 2.94 -8.63 0.67
CA ILE A 617 2.94 -10.04 1.08
C ILE A 617 4.34 -10.49 1.48
N ALA A 618 5.36 -10.19 0.67
CA ALA A 618 6.75 -10.54 0.95
C ALA A 618 7.26 -9.86 2.23
N THR A 619 6.90 -8.61 2.47
CA THR A 619 7.27 -7.87 3.70
C THR A 619 6.67 -8.51 4.94
N HIS A 620 5.37 -8.80 4.92
CA HIS A 620 4.70 -9.48 6.03
C HIS A 620 5.22 -10.91 6.24
N LEU A 621 5.51 -11.64 5.15
CA LEU A 621 6.15 -12.95 5.20
C LEU A 621 7.55 -12.86 5.85
N LEU A 622 8.36 -11.85 5.52
CA LEU A 622 9.67 -11.62 6.14
C LEU A 622 9.54 -11.40 7.64
N ILE A 623 8.59 -10.57 8.07
CA ILE A 623 8.36 -10.26 9.48
C ILE A 623 8.01 -11.53 10.26
N VAL A 624 7.07 -12.33 9.74
CA VAL A 624 6.64 -13.57 10.40
C VAL A 624 7.77 -14.62 10.41
N THR A 625 8.39 -14.88 9.27
CA THR A 625 9.46 -15.89 9.15
C THR A 625 10.70 -15.55 9.97
N ARG A 626 11.04 -14.27 10.10
CA ARG A 626 12.11 -13.79 10.99
C ARG A 626 11.77 -14.06 12.45
N ARG A 627 10.55 -13.76 12.88
CA ARG A 627 10.12 -14.01 14.27
C ARG A 627 10.07 -15.49 14.63
N LEU A 628 9.68 -16.34 13.68
CA LEU A 628 9.69 -17.80 13.84
C LEU A 628 11.09 -18.43 13.74
N GLY A 629 12.15 -17.64 13.54
CA GLY A 629 13.51 -18.15 13.39
C GLY A 629 13.74 -19.01 12.13
N MET A 630 12.89 -18.84 11.11
CA MET A 630 12.98 -19.56 9.83
C MET A 630 13.98 -18.92 8.85
N VAL A 631 14.47 -17.74 9.20
CA VAL A 631 15.39 -16.91 8.41
C VAL A 631 16.62 -16.63 9.25
N ARG A 632 17.77 -16.47 8.59
CA ARG A 632 19.01 -16.08 9.25
C ARG A 632 18.86 -14.79 10.06
N SER A 633 19.46 -14.79 11.25
CA SER A 633 19.40 -13.69 12.21
C SER A 633 20.72 -12.90 12.33
N ASP A 634 21.68 -13.12 11.42
CA ASP A 634 22.93 -12.36 11.44
C ASP A 634 22.71 -10.89 11.05
N THR A 635 23.47 -9.98 11.66
CA THR A 635 23.30 -8.52 11.49
C THR A 635 23.38 -8.10 10.03
N THR A 636 24.33 -8.65 9.26
CA THR A 636 24.48 -8.33 7.84
C THR A 636 23.27 -8.74 7.01
N PHE A 637 22.73 -9.94 7.27
CA PHE A 637 21.53 -10.42 6.61
C PHE A 637 20.31 -9.60 7.04
N PHE A 638 20.19 -9.27 8.32
CA PHE A 638 19.13 -8.43 8.87
C PHE A 638 19.12 -7.05 8.20
N ASP A 639 20.28 -6.41 8.08
CA ASP A 639 20.43 -5.11 7.43
C ASP A 639 20.03 -5.16 5.95
N HIS A 640 20.59 -6.11 5.19
CA HIS A 640 20.28 -6.25 3.77
C HIS A 640 18.81 -6.58 3.50
N THR A 641 18.22 -7.51 4.26
CA THR A 641 16.81 -7.90 4.05
C THR A 641 15.82 -6.86 4.57
N SER A 642 16.25 -5.91 5.40
CA SER A 642 15.41 -4.79 5.83
C SER A 642 15.08 -3.84 4.69
N VAL A 643 15.84 -3.86 3.59
CA VAL A 643 15.50 -3.17 2.34
C VAL A 643 14.14 -3.60 1.78
N ASN A 644 13.69 -4.83 2.04
CA ASN A 644 12.33 -5.27 1.66
C ASN A 644 11.25 -4.46 2.40
N ILE A 645 11.44 -4.23 3.71
CA ILE A 645 10.53 -3.42 4.53
C ILE A 645 10.62 -1.96 4.09
N ILE A 646 11.82 -1.44 3.83
CA ILE A 646 12.01 -0.06 3.35
C ILE A 646 11.34 0.17 1.98
N GLY A 647 11.42 -0.80 1.07
CA GLY A 647 10.69 -0.75 -0.20
C GLY A 647 9.19 -0.68 -0.01
N TYR A 648 8.65 -1.41 0.98
CA TYR A 648 7.23 -1.29 1.33
C TYR A 648 6.89 0.05 1.98
N ILE A 649 7.77 0.61 2.82
CA ILE A 649 7.61 1.97 3.36
C ILE A 649 7.57 3.01 2.24
N ALA A 650 8.42 2.87 1.20
CA ALA A 650 8.37 3.75 0.03
C ALA A 650 7.01 3.65 -0.70
N ASN A 651 6.44 2.44 -0.82
CA ASN A 651 5.09 2.28 -1.37
C ASN A 651 4.00 2.94 -0.50
N LEU A 652 4.16 2.98 0.83
CA LEU A 652 3.24 3.67 1.74
C LEU A 652 3.37 5.19 1.62
N GLU A 653 4.60 5.70 1.51
CA GLU A 653 4.89 7.11 1.25
C GLU A 653 4.26 7.58 -0.07
N ASP A 654 4.47 6.83 -1.16
CA ASP A 654 3.86 7.09 -2.47
C ASP A 654 2.32 7.03 -2.46
N ALA A 655 1.74 6.25 -1.55
CA ALA A 655 0.29 6.15 -1.36
C ALA A 655 -0.27 7.24 -0.42
N GLY A 656 0.58 8.04 0.22
CA GLY A 656 0.18 9.05 1.21
C GLY A 656 -0.24 8.47 2.57
N LEU A 657 0.03 7.19 2.85
CA LEU A 657 -0.34 6.49 4.09
C LEU A 657 0.79 6.59 5.13
N VAL A 658 1.12 7.83 5.51
CA VAL A 658 2.27 8.16 6.36
C VAL A 658 2.10 7.74 7.81
N ASP A 659 0.85 7.66 8.28
CA ASP A 659 0.48 7.23 9.63
C ASP A 659 0.86 5.76 9.92
N LEU A 660 0.90 4.91 8.90
CA LEU A 660 1.30 3.51 9.06
C LEU A 660 2.83 3.32 9.15
N ILE A 661 3.62 4.29 8.69
CA ILE A 661 5.08 4.17 8.56
C ILE A 661 5.80 3.91 9.90
N PRO A 662 5.47 4.59 11.02
CA PRO A 662 6.11 4.33 12.32
C PRO A 662 6.02 2.87 12.78
N LEU A 663 4.94 2.16 12.45
CA LEU A 663 4.80 0.73 12.76
C LEU A 663 5.87 -0.10 12.04
N TYR A 664 6.02 0.08 10.73
CA TYR A 664 6.98 -0.69 9.92
C TYR A 664 8.43 -0.27 10.18
N ASP A 665 8.68 1.03 10.38
CA ASP A 665 9.99 1.57 10.71
C ASP A 665 10.53 0.97 12.02
N SER A 666 9.64 0.77 13.02
CA SER A 666 10.02 0.15 14.29
C SER A 666 10.58 -1.28 14.17
N LEU A 667 10.37 -1.96 13.04
CA LEU A 667 10.87 -3.31 12.73
C LEU A 667 12.25 -3.32 12.06
N LEU A 668 12.79 -2.15 11.69
CA LEU A 668 14.09 -1.99 11.04
C LEU A 668 15.28 -2.02 12.03
N PRO A 669 16.52 -2.18 11.56
CA PRO A 669 17.73 -1.91 12.34
C PRO A 669 17.81 -0.45 12.80
N THR A 670 18.38 -0.21 13.99
CA THR A 670 18.42 1.11 14.65
C THR A 670 18.91 2.25 13.75
N HIS A 671 19.92 2.00 12.91
CA HIS A 671 20.46 3.04 12.01
C HIS A 671 19.49 3.38 10.87
N TYR A 672 18.72 2.41 10.36
CA TYR A 672 17.71 2.68 9.32
C TYR A 672 16.50 3.40 9.90
N LYS A 673 16.04 3.05 11.11
CA LYS A 673 14.90 3.72 11.77
C LYS A 673 15.02 5.24 11.73
N ARG A 674 16.21 5.71 12.13
CA ARG A 674 16.53 7.14 12.21
C ARG A 674 16.51 7.81 10.84
N ILE A 675 17.12 7.18 9.84
CA ILE A 675 17.31 7.78 8.52
C ILE A 675 16.02 7.80 7.71
N ILE A 676 15.26 6.70 7.72
CA ILE A 676 14.07 6.54 6.90
C ILE A 676 12.99 7.49 7.37
N LEU A 677 12.65 7.45 8.66
CA LEU A 677 11.60 8.32 9.18
C LEU A 677 12.00 9.80 9.12
N ALA A 678 13.27 10.14 9.37
CA ALA A 678 13.77 11.50 9.20
C ALA A 678 13.51 12.06 7.80
N ARG A 679 13.65 11.24 6.74
CA ARG A 679 13.39 11.66 5.35
C ARG A 679 11.90 11.83 5.06
N VAL A 680 11.08 10.85 5.44
CA VAL A 680 9.63 10.87 5.21
C VAL A 680 8.98 12.06 5.91
N MET A 681 9.38 12.34 7.16
CA MET A 681 8.81 13.43 7.96
C MET A 681 8.98 14.81 7.33
N ILE A 682 10.05 15.07 6.57
CA ILE A 682 10.30 16.41 5.98
C ILE A 682 9.20 16.81 4.99
N GLU A 683 8.63 15.83 4.28
CA GLU A 683 7.64 16.08 3.23
C GLU A 683 6.21 16.19 3.77
N VAL A 684 5.97 15.85 5.04
CA VAL A 684 4.66 16.01 5.70
C VAL A 684 4.44 17.48 6.09
N VAL A 685 3.38 18.09 5.55
CA VAL A 685 3.06 19.51 5.74
C VAL A 685 1.93 19.75 6.73
N ASP A 686 0.92 18.87 6.81
CA ASP A 686 -0.26 19.10 7.67
C ASP A 686 0.09 19.01 9.17
N PRO A 687 -0.15 20.08 9.97
CA PRO A 687 0.06 20.05 11.41
C PRO A 687 -0.70 18.94 12.16
N ARG A 688 -1.86 18.49 11.66
CA ARG A 688 -2.62 17.40 12.30
C ARG A 688 -1.92 16.06 12.13
N GLU A 689 -1.48 15.76 10.91
CA GLU A 689 -0.71 14.56 10.60
C GLU A 689 0.62 14.54 11.37
N ARG A 690 1.31 15.68 11.47
CA ARG A 690 2.54 15.79 12.28
C ARG A 690 2.34 15.40 13.75
N ARG A 691 1.26 15.88 14.38
CA ARG A 691 0.91 15.50 15.76
C ARG A 691 0.61 14.01 15.87
N LEU A 692 -0.16 13.46 14.94
CA LEU A 692 -0.49 12.05 14.91
C LEU A 692 0.78 11.19 14.75
N LEU A 693 1.68 11.56 13.85
CA LEU A 693 2.96 10.88 13.62
C LEU A 693 3.82 10.85 14.90
N VAL A 694 3.97 11.97 15.61
CA VAL A 694 4.71 11.99 16.89
C VAL A 694 4.08 11.02 17.90
N GLN A 695 2.76 11.03 18.04
CA GLN A 695 2.06 10.10 18.94
C GLN A 695 2.27 8.63 18.55
N LEU A 696 2.27 8.32 17.25
CA LEU A 696 2.50 6.97 16.73
C LEU A 696 3.96 6.52 16.90
N MET A 697 4.92 7.44 16.74
CA MET A 697 6.34 7.20 17.02
C MET A 697 6.56 6.82 18.48
N GLU A 698 5.99 7.60 19.40
CA GLU A 698 6.02 7.31 20.83
C GLU A 698 5.36 5.97 21.17
N LYS A 699 4.16 5.70 20.61
CA LYS A 699 3.45 4.42 20.76
C LYS A 699 4.32 3.22 20.37
N HIS A 700 5.12 3.35 19.30
CA HIS A 700 5.96 2.26 18.81
C HIS A 700 7.38 2.22 19.41
N GLY A 701 7.69 3.11 20.35
CA GLY A 701 8.98 3.16 21.05
C GLY A 701 10.11 3.71 20.19
N LEU A 702 9.82 4.62 19.28
CA LEU A 702 10.81 5.34 18.48
C LEU A 702 11.25 6.59 19.23
N ASP A 703 12.56 6.85 19.26
CA ASP A 703 13.13 8.05 19.86
C ASP A 703 12.96 9.24 18.92
N VAL A 704 11.93 10.06 19.18
CA VAL A 704 11.59 11.22 18.35
C VAL A 704 12.74 12.23 18.33
N GLU A 705 13.42 12.45 19.44
CA GLU A 705 14.50 13.45 19.54
C GLU A 705 15.70 13.04 18.67
N GLU A 706 16.09 11.77 18.74
CA GLU A 706 17.19 11.22 17.93
C GLU A 706 16.88 11.23 16.42
N ILE A 707 15.60 11.04 16.05
CA ILE A 707 15.15 11.11 14.66
C ILE A 707 15.21 12.56 14.14
N LEU A 708 14.79 13.54 14.95
CA LEU A 708 14.88 14.96 14.58
C LEU A 708 16.34 15.44 14.48
N GLU A 709 17.25 14.94 15.31
CA GLU A 709 18.69 15.18 15.16
C GLU A 709 19.22 14.64 13.84
N THR A 710 18.88 13.39 13.51
CA THR A 710 19.29 12.76 12.25
C THR A 710 18.73 13.52 11.05
N GLN A 711 17.48 14.00 11.14
CA GLN A 711 16.86 14.85 10.12
C GLN A 711 17.63 16.16 9.92
N TRP A 712 17.98 16.81 11.03
CA TRP A 712 18.75 18.05 11.00
C TRP A 712 20.14 17.86 10.38
N GLU A 713 20.87 16.81 10.76
CA GLU A 713 22.18 16.47 10.21
C GLU A 713 22.11 16.17 8.70
N TYR A 714 21.11 15.40 8.27
CA TYR A 714 20.90 15.06 6.86
C TYR A 714 20.69 16.32 6.00
N ILE A 715 19.85 17.25 6.47
CA ILE A 715 19.60 18.51 5.78
C ILE A 715 20.85 19.40 5.80
N SER A 716 21.50 19.52 6.96
CA SER A 716 22.70 20.35 7.16
C SER A 716 23.85 19.96 6.24
N HIS A 717 24.09 18.65 6.02
CA HIS A 717 25.10 18.18 5.08
C HIS A 717 24.81 18.56 3.62
N ARG A 718 23.53 18.63 3.20
CA ARG A 718 23.18 19.08 1.84
C ARG A 718 23.37 20.59 1.66
N ILE A 719 23.24 21.35 2.74
CA ILE A 719 23.42 22.81 2.76
C ILE A 719 24.89 23.21 2.55
N SER A 720 25.83 22.58 3.26
CA SER A 720 27.25 22.97 3.24
C SER A 720 27.92 22.85 1.85
N ALA A 721 27.31 22.12 0.91
CA ALA A 721 27.82 21.92 -0.43
C ALA A 721 27.42 23.03 -1.45
N ILE A 722 26.44 23.88 -1.11
CA ILE A 722 25.76 24.76 -2.09
C ILE A 722 26.01 26.25 -1.82
N ASP A 723 26.27 26.65 -0.56
CA ASP A 723 26.35 28.06 -0.17
C ASP A 723 27.62 28.75 -0.70
N HIS A 724 27.49 29.41 -1.85
CA HIS A 724 28.41 30.46 -2.28
C HIS A 724 27.93 31.77 -1.63
N SER A 725 28.78 32.44 -0.85
CA SER A 725 28.44 33.73 -0.25
C SER A 725 28.07 34.74 -1.33
N ARG A 726 26.77 35.01 -1.51
CA ARG A 726 26.32 36.14 -2.32
C ARG A 726 26.41 37.39 -1.47
N THR A 727 27.36 38.26 -1.78
CA THR A 727 27.36 39.61 -1.19
C THR A 727 26.19 40.38 -1.78
N MET A 728 25.12 40.52 -0.98
CA MET A 728 23.99 41.37 -1.33
C MET A 728 24.49 42.81 -1.50
N LYS A 729 24.29 43.40 -2.68
CA LYS A 729 24.73 44.77 -2.98
C LYS A 729 23.54 45.71 -2.80
N PHE A 730 23.54 46.44 -1.70
CA PHE A 730 22.53 47.48 -1.49
C PHE A 730 22.84 48.74 -2.30
N THR A 731 21.79 49.34 -2.85
CA THR A 731 21.85 50.61 -3.57
C THR A 731 21.76 51.79 -2.59
N SER A 732 22.42 52.90 -2.95
CA SER A 732 22.33 54.15 -2.18
C SER A 732 20.87 54.64 -2.08
N LYS A 733 20.43 54.96 -0.88
CA LYS A 733 19.11 55.51 -0.50
C LYS A 733 19.04 57.02 -0.66
N VAL A 734 20.15 57.64 -1.03
CA VAL A 734 20.22 59.01 -1.53
C VAL A 734 20.66 58.97 -2.99
N VAL A 735 19.83 59.52 -3.88
CA VAL A 735 20.05 59.51 -5.33
C VAL A 735 20.34 60.94 -5.79
N THR A 736 21.36 61.10 -6.64
CA THR A 736 21.67 62.38 -7.28
C THR A 736 20.94 62.46 -8.63
N ARG A 737 20.08 63.47 -8.80
CA ARG A 737 19.43 63.77 -10.09
C ARG A 737 20.46 64.20 -11.14
N LYS A 738 20.08 64.15 -12.42
CA LYS A 738 20.90 64.63 -13.55
C LYS A 738 21.30 66.10 -13.42
N ASP A 739 20.53 66.89 -12.65
CA ASP A 739 20.76 68.32 -12.39
C ASP A 739 21.72 68.58 -11.21
N GLY A 740 22.27 67.53 -10.58
CA GLY A 740 23.20 67.64 -9.44
C GLY A 740 22.54 67.71 -8.06
N ASP A 741 21.22 67.91 -7.99
CA ASP A 741 20.45 67.90 -6.75
C ASP A 741 20.28 66.48 -6.18
N ARG A 742 20.38 66.35 -4.85
CA ARG A 742 20.20 65.08 -4.13
C ARG A 742 18.77 64.91 -3.64
N GLU A 743 18.22 63.72 -3.79
CA GLU A 743 16.90 63.34 -3.30
C GLU A 743 16.92 62.01 -2.56
N LEU A 744 15.93 61.79 -1.69
CA LEU A 744 15.73 60.53 -0.99
C LEU A 744 15.06 59.52 -1.93
N ALA A 745 15.57 58.29 -1.94
CA ALA A 745 14.95 57.18 -2.65
C ALA A 745 13.70 56.72 -1.91
N ILE A 746 12.62 56.48 -2.66
CA ILE A 746 11.42 55.81 -2.13
C ILE A 746 11.82 54.39 -1.68
N PRO A 747 11.42 53.94 -0.48
CA PRO A 747 11.62 52.54 -0.06
C PRO A 747 11.05 51.60 -1.13
N ARG A 748 11.76 50.53 -1.47
CA ARG A 748 11.29 49.57 -2.49
C ARG A 748 10.24 48.63 -1.92
N HIS A 749 9.27 48.22 -2.74
CA HIS A 749 8.22 47.26 -2.38
C HIS A 749 8.56 45.80 -2.73
N ASP A 750 9.66 45.55 -3.46
CA ASP A 750 10.09 44.24 -3.95
C ASP A 750 11.41 43.78 -3.31
N PHE A 751 11.70 44.25 -2.10
CA PHE A 751 13.02 44.12 -1.48
C PHE A 751 13.31 42.73 -0.92
N ILE A 752 12.33 42.10 -0.29
CA ILE A 752 12.50 40.79 0.37
C ILE A 752 12.47 39.64 -0.65
N GLY A 753 11.70 39.81 -1.73
CA GLY A 753 11.39 38.74 -2.70
C GLY A 753 10.33 37.78 -2.18
N THR A 754 9.77 36.94 -3.06
CA THR A 754 8.69 35.98 -2.73
C THR A 754 9.11 34.52 -2.91
N GLU A 755 10.18 34.26 -3.66
CA GLU A 755 10.61 32.91 -3.99
C GLU A 755 11.53 32.33 -2.91
N ILE A 756 11.27 31.06 -2.55
CA ILE A 756 12.08 30.29 -1.59
C ILE A 756 12.59 29.06 -2.33
N SER A 757 13.87 28.75 -2.13
CA SER A 757 14.47 27.51 -2.66
C SER A 757 13.90 26.29 -1.94
N ASP A 758 13.70 25.17 -2.64
CA ASP A 758 13.28 23.90 -2.04
C ASP A 758 14.20 23.46 -0.88
N VAL A 759 15.49 23.79 -0.96
CA VAL A 759 16.45 23.50 0.12
C VAL A 759 16.09 24.29 1.37
N ASP A 760 15.80 25.59 1.22
CA ASP A 760 15.51 26.48 2.35
C ASP A 760 14.13 26.20 2.96
N GLU A 761 13.15 25.84 2.13
CA GLU A 761 11.83 25.35 2.58
C GLU A 761 11.98 24.08 3.44
N ARG A 762 12.81 23.10 3.04
CA ARG A 762 13.08 21.91 3.86
C ARG A 762 13.79 22.23 5.18
N VAL A 763 14.65 23.25 5.22
CA VAL A 763 15.27 23.71 6.49
C VAL A 763 14.23 24.29 7.44
N ILE A 764 13.29 25.08 6.92
CA ILE A 764 12.21 25.64 7.75
C ILE A 764 11.35 24.50 8.30
N ARG A 765 10.97 23.53 7.46
CA ARG A 765 10.16 22.37 7.87
C ARG A 765 10.83 21.52 8.94
N SER A 766 12.14 21.32 8.90
CA SER A 766 12.83 20.55 9.95
C SER A 766 12.79 21.23 11.32
N LEU A 767 12.79 22.56 11.37
CA LEU A 767 12.57 23.30 12.61
C LEU A 767 11.12 23.22 13.11
N GLU A 768 10.14 23.23 12.20
CA GLU A 768 8.73 23.15 12.57
C GLU A 768 8.40 21.87 13.33
N TRP A 769 9.06 20.76 13.03
CA TRP A 769 8.88 19.49 13.74
C TRP A 769 9.20 19.59 15.24
N LEU A 770 10.15 20.45 15.64
CA LEU A 770 10.48 20.67 17.05
C LEU A 770 9.32 21.30 17.84
N ARG A 771 8.36 21.96 17.18
CA ARG A 771 7.16 22.51 17.85
C ARG A 771 6.21 21.42 18.37
N PHE A 772 6.32 20.21 17.83
CA PHE A 772 5.43 19.10 18.17
C PHE A 772 6.02 18.16 19.23
N VAL A 773 7.22 18.47 19.73
CA VAL A 773 7.92 17.71 20.76
C VAL A 773 8.14 18.59 21.98
N ASP A 774 7.79 18.07 23.16
CA ASP A 774 7.92 18.82 24.41
C ASP A 774 9.38 19.08 24.78
N GLY A 775 9.66 20.22 25.43
CA GLY A 775 10.98 20.57 25.96
C GLY A 775 12.00 21.07 24.93
N GLN A 776 11.63 21.24 23.66
CA GLN A 776 12.56 21.62 22.59
C GLN A 776 12.87 23.12 22.46
N TRP A 777 12.42 23.97 23.40
CA TRP A 777 12.58 25.44 23.33
C TRP A 777 14.03 25.90 23.09
N GLY A 778 14.98 25.36 23.86
CA GLY A 778 16.38 25.71 23.73
C GLY A 778 16.93 25.36 22.33
N LYS A 779 16.55 24.19 21.80
CA LYS A 779 16.96 23.69 20.49
C LYS A 779 16.33 24.52 19.36
N ILE A 780 15.07 24.89 19.48
CA ILE A 780 14.39 25.82 18.54
C ILE A 780 15.14 27.14 18.48
N CYS A 781 15.48 27.73 19.62
CA CYS A 781 16.20 29.01 19.67
C CYS A 781 17.61 28.90 19.08
N GLN A 782 18.33 27.83 19.40
CA GLN A 782 19.68 27.59 18.92
C GLN A 782 19.73 27.33 17.42
N LEU A 783 18.91 26.41 16.92
CA LEU A 783 18.90 26.06 15.50
C LEU A 783 18.23 27.17 14.67
N GLY A 784 17.18 27.79 15.19
CA GLY A 784 16.54 28.94 14.55
C GLY A 784 17.50 30.13 14.37
N SER A 785 18.35 30.43 15.37
CA SER A 785 19.38 31.47 15.24
C SER A 785 20.43 31.11 14.17
N GLN A 786 20.80 29.83 14.04
CA GLN A 786 21.70 29.35 12.98
C GLN A 786 21.07 29.52 11.59
N VAL A 787 19.79 29.17 11.42
CA VAL A 787 19.08 29.30 10.14
C VAL A 787 18.91 30.76 9.74
N TYR A 788 18.49 31.63 10.66
CA TYR A 788 18.42 33.07 10.38
C TYR A 788 19.77 33.62 9.94
N ARG A 789 20.85 33.33 10.68
CA ARG A 789 22.21 33.77 10.30
C ARG A 789 22.56 33.32 8.88
N ARG A 790 22.26 32.07 8.52
CA ARG A 790 22.47 31.55 7.17
C ARG A 790 21.69 32.33 6.12
N PHE A 791 20.39 32.56 6.33
CA PHE A 791 19.56 33.31 5.38
C PHE A 791 20.08 34.75 5.18
N TYR A 792 20.52 35.41 6.25
CA TYR A 792 21.12 36.74 6.13
C TYR A 792 22.48 36.74 5.43
N ARG A 793 23.34 35.73 5.65
CA ARG A 793 24.65 35.65 4.97
C ARG A 793 24.53 35.31 3.49
N THR A 794 23.52 34.54 3.11
CA THR A 794 23.22 34.20 1.71
C THR A 794 22.41 35.30 1.00
N GLY A 795 21.82 36.23 1.74
CA GLY A 795 20.96 37.30 1.22
C GLY A 795 19.53 36.84 0.90
N ASN A 796 19.11 35.69 1.40
CA ASN A 796 17.76 35.15 1.17
C ASN A 796 16.77 35.68 2.22
N LEU A 797 16.33 36.94 2.04
CA LEU A 797 15.38 37.57 2.94
C LEU A 797 13.98 36.94 2.86
N ALA A 798 13.58 36.39 1.70
CA ALA A 798 12.32 35.69 1.53
C ALA A 798 12.20 34.47 2.47
N ALA A 799 13.26 33.66 2.55
CA ALA A 799 13.30 32.52 3.47
C ALA A 799 13.30 32.96 4.94
N ALA A 800 14.01 34.06 5.29
CA ALA A 800 13.95 34.62 6.64
C ALA A 800 12.54 35.11 7.02
N ARG A 801 11.81 35.72 6.07
CA ARG A 801 10.42 36.17 6.29
C ARG A 801 9.48 35.00 6.49
N GLU A 802 9.69 33.92 5.75
CA GLU A 802 8.86 32.73 5.91
C GLU A 802 9.13 32.02 7.23
N LEU A 803 10.40 31.95 7.66
CA LEU A 803 10.76 31.45 8.97
C LEU A 803 10.09 32.25 10.10
N SER A 804 10.06 33.58 10.04
CA SER A 804 9.43 34.40 11.09
C SER A 804 7.91 34.28 11.15
N ARG A 805 7.27 33.93 10.04
CA ARG A 805 5.82 33.66 9.98
C ARG A 805 5.48 32.29 10.56
N ARG A 806 6.25 31.26 10.23
CA ARG A 806 5.95 29.87 10.62
C ARG A 806 6.52 29.47 11.97
N MET A 807 7.63 30.09 12.39
CA MET A 807 8.35 29.83 13.63
C MET A 807 8.39 31.06 14.55
N ASN A 808 7.29 31.80 14.63
CA ASN A 808 7.21 33.02 15.45
C ASN A 808 7.43 32.72 16.94
N LEU A 809 8.43 33.35 17.58
CA LEU A 809 8.75 33.09 18.99
C LEU A 809 7.63 33.49 19.96
N SER A 810 6.83 34.50 19.61
CA SER A 810 5.70 34.95 20.45
C SER A 810 4.58 33.92 20.47
N ASP A 811 4.32 33.28 19.32
CA ASP A 811 3.32 32.21 19.22
C ASP A 811 3.83 30.92 19.85
N ILE A 812 5.08 30.52 19.59
CA ILE A 812 5.69 29.33 20.20
C ILE A 812 5.73 29.45 21.72
N SER A 813 6.15 30.61 22.27
CA SER A 813 6.18 30.79 23.74
C SER A 813 4.79 30.72 24.36
N ARG A 814 3.76 31.25 23.68
CA ARG A 814 2.37 31.16 24.12
C ARG A 814 1.84 29.72 24.07
N GLU A 815 2.22 28.95 23.06
CA GLU A 815 1.88 27.54 22.93
C GLU A 815 2.58 26.67 23.98
N SER A 816 3.90 26.80 24.14
CA SER A 816 4.71 25.99 25.06
C SER A 816 4.52 26.34 26.53
N PHE A 817 4.33 27.63 26.87
CA PHE A 817 4.33 28.11 28.26
C PHE A 817 3.05 28.83 28.69
N GLY A 818 2.13 29.12 27.77
CA GLY A 818 0.88 29.84 28.07
C GLY A 818 1.03 31.36 28.18
N PHE A 819 2.22 31.91 27.94
CA PHE A 819 2.49 33.36 27.97
C PHE A 819 3.45 33.78 26.86
N ASP A 820 3.37 35.05 26.47
CA ASP A 820 4.19 35.62 25.40
C ASP A 820 5.47 36.25 25.98
N LEU A 821 6.62 35.65 25.66
CA LEU A 821 7.93 36.12 26.14
C LEU A 821 8.29 37.50 25.61
N ALA A 822 7.94 37.83 24.37
CA ALA A 822 8.20 39.14 23.79
C ALA A 822 7.35 40.22 24.48
N ALA A 823 6.09 39.89 24.83
CA ALA A 823 5.22 40.80 25.57
C ALA A 823 5.69 41.05 27.01
N ILE A 824 6.20 40.03 27.71
CA ILE A 824 6.78 40.18 29.06
C ILE A 824 7.98 41.13 29.01
N LEU A 825 8.84 40.94 28.02
CA LEU A 825 10.03 41.77 27.82
C LEU A 825 9.63 43.22 27.49
N LYS A 826 8.65 43.42 26.59
CA LYS A 826 8.12 44.76 26.25
C LYS A 826 7.52 45.45 27.49
N ARG A 827 6.80 44.73 28.35
CA ARG A 827 6.23 45.22 29.62
C ARG A 827 7.32 45.59 30.63
N ALA A 828 8.37 44.79 30.75
CA ALA A 828 9.51 45.08 31.62
C ALA A 828 10.29 46.31 31.16
N MET A 829 10.30 46.58 29.85
CA MET A 829 11.03 47.71 29.25
C MET A 829 10.28 49.04 29.27
N TYR A 830 8.96 49.00 29.33
CA TYR A 830 8.09 50.17 29.50
C TYR A 830 7.14 49.91 30.67
N PRO A 831 7.60 49.99 31.92
CA PRO A 831 6.68 49.97 33.05
C PRO A 831 5.75 51.17 32.89
N GLU A 832 4.45 50.91 32.75
CA GLU A 832 3.43 51.96 32.72
C GLU A 832 3.66 52.85 33.95
N ARG A 833 4.04 54.11 33.72
CA ARG A 833 4.00 55.11 34.78
C ARG A 833 2.53 55.41 35.03
N ASP A 834 1.99 54.88 36.13
CA ASP A 834 0.69 55.27 36.68
C ASP A 834 0.61 56.81 36.75
N PHE A 835 -0.15 57.42 35.84
CA PHE A 835 -0.60 58.80 35.97
C PHE A 835 -2.08 58.78 36.37
N SER A 836 -2.33 59.30 37.57
CA SER A 836 -3.63 59.47 38.18
C SER A 836 -4.62 60.26 37.31
N ALA A 837 -5.88 59.82 37.37
CA ALA A 837 -7.05 60.34 36.66
C ALA A 837 -7.28 61.86 36.77
N SER A 838 -7.59 62.50 35.62
CA SER A 838 -8.66 63.51 35.43
C SER A 838 -8.80 63.91 33.95
N GLU A 839 -9.99 63.70 33.39
CA GLU A 839 -10.48 64.06 32.03
C GLU A 839 -10.63 65.59 31.77
N PRO A 840 -11.14 66.08 30.60
CA PRO A 840 -10.75 65.83 29.19
C PRO A 840 -10.68 67.15 28.34
N SER A 841 -9.99 67.15 27.17
CA SER A 841 -10.41 67.91 25.96
C SER A 841 -9.54 67.68 24.70
N SER A 842 -10.13 67.03 23.68
CA SER A 842 -9.92 67.20 22.22
C SER A 842 -8.58 66.71 21.56
N PRO A 843 -8.52 66.56 20.22
CA PRO A 843 -8.87 65.34 19.50
C PRO A 843 -7.65 64.82 18.73
N ILE A 844 -6.93 63.87 19.30
CA ILE A 844 -6.10 62.93 18.55
C ILE A 844 -6.53 61.58 19.07
N LYS A 845 -7.27 60.82 18.25
CA LYS A 845 -7.63 59.45 18.56
C LYS A 845 -6.34 58.69 18.83
N SER A 846 -6.07 58.41 20.10
CA SER A 846 -5.34 57.22 20.49
C SER A 846 -6.14 56.04 19.93
N ILE A 847 -5.50 55.26 19.07
CA ILE A 847 -6.02 53.95 18.71
C ILE A 847 -5.93 53.14 20.00
N SER A 848 -7.07 53.05 20.69
CA SER A 848 -7.28 52.09 21.74
C SER A 848 -7.09 50.71 21.14
N PHE A 849 -6.21 49.91 21.72
CA PHE A 849 -6.23 48.47 21.55
C PHE A 849 -7.64 47.98 21.89
N THR A 850 -8.35 47.50 20.89
CA THR A 850 -9.60 46.77 21.05
C THR A 850 -9.30 45.52 21.88
N SER A 851 -9.81 45.52 23.10
CA SER A 851 -9.91 44.34 23.95
C SER A 851 -10.74 43.27 23.23
N PRO A 852 -10.25 42.03 23.06
CA PRO A 852 -11.14 40.91 22.84
C PRO A 852 -11.68 40.50 24.21
N HIS A 853 -12.97 40.77 24.44
CA HIS A 853 -13.74 40.07 25.44
C HIS A 853 -13.63 38.55 25.18
N LYS A 854 -12.80 37.84 25.94
CA LYS A 854 -12.94 36.40 26.13
C LYS A 854 -13.64 36.15 27.46
N ARG A 855 -14.81 35.51 27.34
CA ARG A 855 -15.54 34.85 28.42
C ARG A 855 -14.57 34.01 29.25
N SER A 856 -14.71 34.19 30.56
CA SER A 856 -14.18 33.33 31.61
C SER A 856 -14.42 31.85 31.29
N ARG A 857 -13.33 31.08 31.16
CA ARG A 857 -13.26 29.70 31.65
C ARG A 857 -11.94 29.56 32.40
N SER A 858 -12.07 29.48 33.70
CA SER A 858 -11.02 29.19 34.68
C SER A 858 -10.36 27.83 34.42
N LYS A 859 -9.03 27.80 34.33
CA LYS A 859 -8.19 26.69 34.82
C LYS A 859 -6.84 27.26 35.30
N THR A 860 -6.69 27.27 36.62
CA THR A 860 -5.44 27.24 37.42
C THR A 860 -4.29 28.20 37.08
N ASN A 861 -4.24 29.31 37.81
CA ASN A 861 -3.06 30.18 37.94
C ASN A 861 -1.87 29.44 38.58
N GLY A 862 -0.77 29.33 37.85
CA GLY A 862 0.58 29.31 38.40
C GLY A 862 1.32 30.53 37.87
N ASN A 863 1.65 31.51 38.72
CA ASN A 863 2.63 32.54 38.35
C ASN A 863 3.99 31.84 38.14
N PRO A 864 4.76 32.16 37.08
CA PRO A 864 6.05 31.51 36.85
C PRO A 864 7.04 31.86 37.97
N ILE A 865 7.88 30.89 38.33
CA ILE A 865 9.04 31.11 39.21
C ILE A 865 10.02 32.01 38.44
N ALA A 866 10.35 33.18 38.99
CA ALA A 866 11.14 34.23 38.31
C ALA A 866 12.51 33.78 37.75
N GLY A 867 13.04 32.63 38.20
CA GLY A 867 14.27 32.04 37.68
C GLY A 867 14.13 31.40 36.29
N ASP A 868 13.01 30.72 36.02
CA ASP A 868 12.83 29.96 34.77
C ASP A 868 12.61 30.90 33.58
N THR A 869 11.90 32.02 33.77
CA THR A 869 11.69 33.03 32.72
C THR A 869 12.99 33.71 32.29
N GLY A 870 13.95 33.90 33.20
CA GLY A 870 15.25 34.49 32.87
C GLY A 870 16.07 33.60 31.93
N LEU A 871 16.07 32.29 32.16
CA LEU A 871 16.75 31.32 31.29
C LEU A 871 16.13 31.27 29.89
N LEU A 872 14.79 31.25 29.80
CA LEU A 872 14.06 31.26 28.52
C LEU A 872 14.35 32.52 27.69
N LEU A 873 14.45 33.68 28.36
CA LEU A 873 14.79 34.96 27.72
C LEU A 873 16.23 35.00 27.21
N GLN A 874 17.16 34.40 27.96
CA GLN A 874 18.55 34.28 27.56
C GLN A 874 18.70 33.36 26.34
N GLN A 875 18.10 32.17 26.37
CA GLN A 875 18.16 31.20 25.26
C GLN A 875 17.57 31.76 23.96
N SER A 876 16.52 32.58 24.04
CA SER A 876 15.84 33.14 22.86
C SER A 876 16.43 34.43 22.33
N GLN A 877 17.46 35.01 22.98
CA GLN A 877 17.93 36.36 22.65
C GLN A 877 18.36 36.50 21.19
N THR A 878 19.28 35.65 20.72
CA THR A 878 19.84 35.77 19.36
C THR A 878 18.81 35.53 18.28
N MET A 879 17.94 34.52 18.44
CA MET A 879 16.86 34.25 17.48
C MET A 879 15.85 35.38 17.43
N ARG A 880 15.47 35.95 18.59
CA ARG A 880 14.52 37.07 18.69
C ARG A 880 15.05 38.33 18.04
N ASP A 881 16.33 38.65 18.24
CA ASP A 881 16.96 39.81 17.60
C ASP A 881 16.97 39.62 16.08
N LEU A 882 17.32 38.44 15.58
CA LEU A 882 17.28 38.14 14.14
C LEU A 882 15.86 38.13 13.55
N GLU A 883 14.88 37.60 14.28
CA GLU A 883 13.47 37.63 13.88
C GLU A 883 12.96 39.07 13.78
N THR A 884 13.30 39.91 14.75
CA THR A 884 12.87 41.31 14.75
C THR A 884 13.49 42.10 13.58
N LEU A 885 14.70 41.74 13.15
CA LEU A 885 15.33 42.33 11.97
C LEU A 885 14.51 42.10 10.69
N ILE A 886 14.00 40.88 10.46
CA ILE A 886 13.17 40.61 9.27
C ILE A 886 11.77 41.24 9.42
N MET A 887 11.23 41.32 10.63
CA MET A 887 9.97 42.05 10.88
C MET A 887 10.09 43.53 10.53
N ALA A 888 11.25 44.16 10.79
CA ALA A 888 11.51 45.54 10.39
C ALA A 888 11.49 45.71 8.85
N PHE A 889 12.11 44.79 8.11
CA PHE A 889 12.07 44.81 6.64
C PHE A 889 10.66 44.56 6.09
N ASP A 890 9.91 43.60 6.65
CA ASP A 890 8.53 43.31 6.23
C ASP A 890 7.60 44.51 6.47
N GLY A 891 7.75 45.19 7.61
CA GLY A 891 7.04 46.43 7.91
C GLY A 891 7.37 47.56 6.92
N LEU A 892 8.64 47.71 6.54
CA LEU A 892 9.07 48.71 5.55
C LEU A 892 8.56 48.41 4.12
N GLU A 893 8.49 47.13 3.74
CA GLU A 893 7.93 46.70 2.45
C GLU A 893 6.42 46.95 2.40
N LYS A 894 5.68 46.59 3.47
CA LYS A 894 4.25 46.92 3.63
C LYS A 894 4.00 48.43 3.57
N PHE A 895 4.87 49.23 4.18
CA PHE A 895 4.80 50.68 4.09
C PHE A 895 4.98 51.18 2.64
N SER A 896 5.95 50.65 1.91
CA SER A 896 6.18 51.02 0.51
C SER A 896 4.96 50.72 -0.37
N LEU A 897 4.36 49.53 -0.22
CA LEU A 897 3.14 49.15 -0.92
C LEU A 897 1.95 50.07 -0.56
N ALA A 898 1.79 50.40 0.73
CA ALA A 898 0.74 51.32 1.16
C ALA A 898 0.92 52.72 0.56
N LEU A 899 2.17 53.20 0.46
CA LEU A 899 2.51 54.50 -0.13
C LEU A 899 2.24 54.53 -1.64
N GLU A 900 2.63 53.48 -2.37
CA GLU A 900 2.39 53.37 -3.82
C GLU A 900 0.88 53.30 -4.15
N ASN A 901 0.13 52.52 -3.38
CA ASN A 901 -1.33 52.48 -3.51
C ASN A 901 -1.96 53.85 -3.24
N PHE A 902 -1.47 54.58 -2.23
CA PHE A 902 -1.91 55.94 -1.93
C PHE A 902 -1.60 56.91 -3.08
N ASP A 903 -0.37 56.89 -3.61
CA ASP A 903 0.03 57.77 -4.71
C ASP A 903 -0.73 57.47 -6.00
N THR A 904 -1.02 56.20 -6.28
CA THR A 904 -1.85 55.77 -7.43
C THR A 904 -3.29 56.25 -7.28
N ALA A 905 -3.93 56.05 -6.13
CA ALA A 905 -5.29 56.53 -5.86
C ALA A 905 -5.37 58.08 -5.90
N ARG A 906 -4.31 58.76 -5.44
CA ARG A 906 -4.20 60.22 -5.52
C ARG A 906 -4.11 60.70 -6.97
N GLN A 907 -3.37 60.00 -7.83
CA GLN A 907 -3.28 60.31 -9.27
C GLN A 907 -4.63 60.06 -9.98
N ASN A 908 -5.34 59.01 -9.60
CA ASN A 908 -6.64 58.63 -10.17
C ASN A 908 -7.82 59.47 -9.63
N ARG A 909 -7.60 60.30 -8.61
CA ARG A 909 -8.60 61.20 -7.97
C ARG A 909 -9.73 60.47 -7.22
N ASP A 910 -9.48 59.27 -6.73
CA ASP A 910 -10.45 58.46 -5.98
C ASP A 910 -10.61 58.95 -4.52
N SER A 911 -11.36 60.03 -4.34
CA SER A 911 -11.47 60.75 -3.06
C SER A 911 -11.97 59.90 -1.87
N GLY A 912 -12.73 58.82 -2.12
CA GLY A 912 -13.19 57.89 -1.09
C GLY A 912 -12.09 56.98 -0.53
N ALA A 913 -11.22 56.45 -1.40
CA ALA A 913 -10.17 55.49 -1.02
C ALA A 913 -8.97 56.17 -0.34
N ILE A 914 -8.75 57.47 -0.58
CA ILE A 914 -7.58 58.21 -0.06
C ILE A 914 -7.56 58.25 1.48
N LYS A 915 -8.71 58.33 2.15
CA LYS A 915 -8.77 58.35 3.61
C LYS A 915 -8.36 57.00 4.20
N ASP A 916 -8.91 55.91 3.67
CA ASP A 916 -8.61 54.55 4.12
C ASP A 916 -7.15 54.18 3.81
N LEU A 917 -6.64 54.59 2.66
CA LEU A 917 -5.22 54.40 2.29
C LEU A 917 -4.28 55.21 3.20
N ARG A 918 -4.68 56.41 3.63
CA ARG A 918 -3.92 57.20 4.60
C ARG A 918 -3.84 56.50 5.96
N GLU A 919 -4.94 55.93 6.43
CA GLU A 919 -4.95 55.11 7.65
C GLU A 919 -4.07 53.86 7.49
N LYS A 920 -4.08 53.21 6.32
CA LYS A 920 -3.17 52.08 6.01
C LYS A 920 -1.70 52.48 6.02
N VAL A 921 -1.33 53.64 5.46
CA VAL A 921 0.05 54.18 5.51
C VAL A 921 0.47 54.44 6.96
N GLN A 922 -0.42 55.00 7.78
CA GLN A 922 -0.15 55.22 9.21
C GLN A 922 0.03 53.92 9.98
N ALA A 923 -0.81 52.91 9.71
CA ALA A 923 -0.69 51.59 10.33
C ALA A 923 0.61 50.88 9.94
N ALA A 924 0.97 50.89 8.65
CA ALA A 924 2.20 50.28 8.17
C ALA A 924 3.47 50.98 8.71
N LEU A 925 3.43 52.31 8.89
CA LEU A 925 4.51 53.04 9.54
C LEU A 925 4.68 52.64 11.01
N ALA A 926 3.57 52.49 11.74
CA ALA A 926 3.60 52.04 13.13
C ALA A 926 4.17 50.60 13.25
N GLU A 927 3.76 49.72 12.34
CA GLU A 927 4.26 48.34 12.25
C GLU A 927 5.78 48.29 11.96
N ALA A 928 6.31 49.21 11.16
CA ALA A 928 7.76 49.33 10.93
C ALA A 928 8.51 49.98 12.11
N SER A 929 7.86 50.85 12.90
CA SER A 929 8.50 51.56 14.02
C SER A 929 8.80 50.66 15.22
N ASP A 930 7.90 49.73 15.55
CA ASP A 930 8.01 48.85 16.71
C ASP A 930 9.31 47.98 16.68
N PRO A 931 9.66 47.30 15.57
CA PRO A 931 10.92 46.58 15.43
C PRO A 931 12.16 47.49 15.45
N VAL A 932 12.09 48.67 14.86
CA VAL A 932 13.23 49.61 14.81
C VAL A 932 13.54 50.16 16.20
N ASP A 933 12.52 50.43 17.01
CA ASP A 933 12.69 50.83 18.41
C ASP A 933 13.35 49.72 19.25
N TRP A 934 13.09 48.45 18.92
CA TRP A 934 13.80 47.31 19.53
C TRP A 934 15.30 47.35 19.18
N MET A 935 15.63 47.64 17.92
CA MET A 935 17.00 47.69 17.38
C MET A 935 17.85 48.85 17.91
N LEU A 936 17.25 49.85 18.55
CA LEU A 936 17.94 51.02 19.10
C LEU A 936 18.75 50.74 20.38
N ARG A 937 18.69 49.53 20.93
CA ARG A 937 19.36 49.12 22.18
C ARG A 937 20.62 48.28 21.88
N ASP A 938 21.13 47.57 22.89
CA ASP A 938 22.20 46.58 22.73
C ASP A 938 21.69 45.39 21.89
N TRP A 939 22.04 45.36 20.60
CA TRP A 939 21.48 44.46 19.60
C TRP A 939 22.48 43.44 19.04
N LEU A 940 22.11 42.16 18.97
CA LEU A 940 22.96 41.04 18.50
C LEU A 940 24.30 40.92 19.26
N VAL A 941 24.30 41.20 20.57
CA VAL A 941 25.52 41.22 21.41
C VAL A 941 25.76 39.88 22.12
N GLY A 942 24.78 38.96 22.11
CA GLY A 942 24.82 37.69 22.85
C GLY A 942 25.39 36.50 22.07
N ALA A 943 26.58 36.61 21.46
CA ALA A 943 27.22 35.47 20.80
C ALA A 943 27.79 34.47 21.83
N GLU A 944 27.61 33.17 21.59
CA GLU A 944 28.20 32.12 22.42
C GLU A 944 29.62 31.73 21.95
N THR A 945 29.91 31.94 20.67
CA THR A 945 31.20 31.56 20.04
C THR A 945 31.81 32.71 19.24
N GLU A 946 33.14 32.70 19.07
CA GLU A 946 33.84 33.72 18.27
C GLU A 946 33.38 33.73 16.80
N SER A 947 33.04 32.57 16.24
CA SER A 947 32.50 32.47 14.88
C SER A 947 31.09 33.08 14.78
N GLU A 948 30.24 32.85 15.79
CA GLU A 948 28.92 33.48 15.84
C GLU A 948 29.03 34.99 16.00
N GLN A 949 29.96 35.47 16.83
CA GLN A 949 30.20 36.90 16.98
C GLN A 949 30.56 37.56 15.65
N ALA A 950 31.46 36.93 14.87
CA ALA A 950 31.82 37.43 13.53
C ALA A 950 30.61 37.44 12.58
N ASP A 951 29.79 36.40 12.58
CA ASP A 951 28.58 36.33 11.75
C ASP A 951 27.57 37.43 12.13
N LEU A 952 27.36 37.65 13.43
CA LEU A 952 26.46 38.67 13.95
C LEU A 952 26.97 40.08 13.64
N GLU A 953 28.28 40.32 13.72
CA GLU A 953 28.91 41.58 13.31
C GLU A 953 28.75 41.85 11.81
N ASP A 954 28.94 40.84 10.97
CA ASP A 954 28.72 40.94 9.52
C ASP A 954 27.26 41.30 9.20
N ILE A 955 26.30 40.60 9.83
CA ILE A 955 24.87 40.88 9.66
C ILE A 955 24.53 42.29 10.15
N ARG A 956 25.08 42.71 11.30
CA ARG A 956 24.90 44.05 11.86
C ARG A 956 25.35 45.12 10.87
N ASN A 957 26.60 45.01 10.39
CA ASN A 957 27.22 45.97 9.46
C ASN A 957 26.51 46.04 8.11
N MET A 958 25.90 44.93 7.68
CA MET A 958 25.23 44.84 6.39
C MET A 958 23.80 45.38 6.42
N TYR A 959 22.98 44.94 7.39
CA TYR A 959 21.53 45.14 7.37
C TYR A 959 21.04 46.30 8.25
N ILE A 960 21.71 46.64 9.35
CA ILE A 960 21.25 47.74 10.21
C ILE A 960 21.27 49.09 9.47
N PRO A 961 22.36 49.50 8.79
CA PRO A 961 22.35 50.75 8.04
C PRO A 961 21.24 50.79 6.99
N GLU A 962 20.93 49.65 6.37
CA GLU A 962 19.82 49.52 5.43
C GLU A 962 18.47 49.79 6.11
N VAL A 963 18.13 49.07 7.19
CA VAL A 963 16.84 49.27 7.89
C VAL A 963 16.65 50.72 8.30
N PHE A 964 17.67 51.32 8.94
CA PHE A 964 17.60 52.69 9.44
C PHE A 964 17.48 53.74 8.33
N LEU A 965 18.20 53.59 7.21
CA LEU A 965 18.08 54.51 6.08
C LEU A 965 16.72 54.39 5.37
N ASN A 966 16.20 53.16 5.20
CA ASN A 966 14.87 52.97 4.63
C ASN A 966 13.77 53.47 5.59
N TYR A 967 13.93 53.29 6.91
CA TYR A 967 13.01 53.82 7.93
C TYR A 967 13.03 55.35 7.99
N HIS A 968 14.20 55.98 7.95
CA HIS A 968 14.31 57.44 7.81
C HIS A 968 13.57 57.94 6.57
N ASN A 969 13.75 57.28 5.43
CA ASN A 969 13.05 57.64 4.20
C ASN A 969 11.54 57.41 4.34
N ALA A 970 11.10 56.33 4.99
CA ALA A 970 9.69 56.06 5.27
C ALA A 970 9.07 57.18 6.13
N LEU A 971 9.75 57.65 7.18
CA LEU A 971 9.30 58.80 7.97
C LEU A 971 9.22 60.08 7.13
N PHE A 972 10.21 60.34 6.29
CA PHE A 972 10.22 61.51 5.42
C PHE A 972 9.05 61.53 4.42
N PHE A 973 8.76 60.40 3.77
CA PHE A 973 7.62 60.30 2.86
C PHE A 973 6.29 60.30 3.61
N SER A 974 6.23 59.66 4.77
CA SER A 974 5.06 59.72 5.67
C SER A 974 4.73 61.15 6.06
N ALA A 975 5.72 62.00 6.26
CA ALA A 975 5.47 63.39 6.61
C ALA A 975 4.75 64.20 5.51
N ARG A 976 4.87 63.77 4.24
CA ARG A 976 4.16 64.37 3.10
C ARG A 976 2.70 63.91 3.00
N VAL A 977 2.40 62.71 3.52
CA VAL A 977 1.08 62.06 3.42
C VAL A 977 0.24 62.28 4.69
N LEU A 978 0.87 62.14 5.86
CA LEU A 978 0.22 62.14 7.17
C LEU A 978 0.28 63.52 7.85
N ASN A 979 1.43 63.91 8.39
CA ASN A 979 1.60 65.19 9.06
C ASN A 979 3.06 65.64 8.95
N SER A 980 3.31 66.95 8.87
CA SER A 980 4.69 67.45 8.77
C SER A 980 5.51 67.25 10.05
N GLU A 981 4.85 67.04 11.20
CA GLU A 981 5.45 66.81 12.52
C GLU A 981 6.32 65.54 12.59
N ILE A 982 6.04 64.53 11.75
CA ILE A 982 6.88 63.33 11.60
C ILE A 982 8.31 63.67 11.16
N LEU A 983 8.57 64.81 10.50
CA LEU A 983 9.93 65.22 10.15
C LEU A 983 10.83 65.45 11.38
N VAL A 984 10.25 65.75 12.55
CA VAL A 984 11.00 65.84 13.81
C VAL A 984 11.55 64.46 14.19
N GLN A 985 10.78 63.39 13.96
CA GLN A 985 11.21 62.02 14.22
C GLN A 985 12.39 61.61 13.33
N CYS A 986 12.47 62.11 12.09
CA CYS A 986 13.66 61.94 11.24
C CYS A 986 14.94 62.50 11.90
N MET A 987 14.82 63.61 12.65
CA MET A 987 15.96 64.21 13.36
C MET A 987 16.26 63.51 14.68
N ASN A 988 15.25 62.97 15.37
CA ASN A 988 15.44 62.18 16.59
C ASN A 988 16.24 60.89 16.31
N LEU A 989 16.10 60.31 15.12
CA LEU A 989 16.97 59.20 14.67
C LEU A 989 18.46 59.57 14.70
N ALA A 990 18.82 60.83 14.43
CA ALA A 990 20.22 61.26 14.51
C ALA A 990 20.74 61.25 15.96
N VAL A 991 19.91 61.66 16.91
CA VAL A 991 20.21 61.61 18.34
C VAL A 991 20.36 60.16 18.78
N GLN A 992 19.39 59.31 18.43
CA GLN A 992 19.37 57.89 18.77
C GLN A 992 20.58 57.12 18.20
N VAL A 993 20.96 57.38 16.94
CA VAL A 993 22.17 56.75 16.34
C VAL A 993 23.44 57.23 17.04
N SER A 994 23.50 58.50 17.47
CA SER A 994 24.68 59.06 18.15
C SER A 994 24.82 58.63 19.62
N GLU A 995 23.71 58.37 20.31
CA GLU A 995 23.71 57.93 21.71
C GLU A 995 24.06 56.45 21.85
N ASN A 996 23.83 55.65 20.80
CA ASN A 996 24.19 54.24 20.76
C ASN A 996 25.54 54.03 20.04
N GLU A 997 26.57 53.68 20.82
CA GLU A 997 27.92 53.46 20.32
C GLU A 997 27.99 52.35 19.26
N LEU A 998 27.26 51.25 19.46
CA LEU A 998 27.22 50.12 18.54
C LEU A 998 26.61 50.52 17.18
N LEU A 999 25.54 51.32 17.17
CA LEU A 999 24.94 51.83 15.93
C LEU A 999 25.90 52.77 15.19
N THR A 1000 26.55 53.68 15.91
CA THR A 1000 27.55 54.58 15.33
C THR A 1000 28.69 53.79 14.69
N GLN A 1001 29.25 52.80 15.40
CA GLN A 1001 30.31 51.94 14.87
C GLN A 1001 29.85 51.18 13.61
N THR A 1002 28.61 50.69 13.58
CA THR A 1002 28.02 49.98 12.44
C THR A 1002 27.93 50.85 11.17
N PHE A 1003 27.49 52.12 11.31
CA PHE A 1003 27.43 53.07 10.19
C PHE A 1003 28.83 53.49 9.70
N VAL A 1004 29.83 53.50 10.58
CA VAL A 1004 31.23 53.76 10.24
C VAL A 1004 31.85 52.56 9.51
N ALA A 1005 31.67 51.35 10.05
CA ALA A 1005 32.19 50.10 9.49
C ALA A 1005 31.61 49.82 8.09
N SER A 1006 30.31 50.07 7.89
CA SER A 1006 29.65 49.95 6.59
C SER A 1006 30.01 51.08 5.60
N ARG A 1007 30.72 52.13 6.05
CA ARG A 1007 31.05 53.35 5.28
C ARG A 1007 29.82 54.13 4.79
N ARG A 1008 28.71 54.06 5.51
CA ARG A 1008 27.43 54.69 5.13
C ARG A 1008 27.05 55.91 5.97
N MET A 1009 27.92 56.32 6.89
CA MET A 1009 27.70 57.55 7.69
C MET A 1009 27.46 58.79 6.82
N GLN A 1010 28.18 58.92 5.69
CA GLN A 1010 27.97 60.04 4.76
C GLN A 1010 26.55 60.04 4.18
N GLU A 1011 26.00 58.86 3.88
CA GLU A 1011 24.65 58.71 3.32
C GLU A 1011 23.59 59.13 4.34
N LEU A 1012 23.74 58.71 5.60
CA LEU A 1012 22.86 59.11 6.70
C LEU A 1012 22.85 60.62 6.92
N VAL A 1013 24.03 61.25 6.99
CA VAL A 1013 24.15 62.71 7.19
C VAL A 1013 23.49 63.48 6.05
N VAL A 1014 23.63 63.00 4.81
CA VAL A 1014 22.98 63.63 3.65
C VAL A 1014 21.47 63.44 3.70
N ALA A 1015 20.99 62.27 4.12
CA ALA A 1015 19.56 62.03 4.28
C ALA A 1015 18.93 62.97 5.33
N LEU A 1016 19.60 63.14 6.47
CA LEU A 1016 19.20 64.08 7.52
C LEU A 1016 19.21 65.54 7.04
N ALA A 1017 20.19 65.93 6.22
CA ALA A 1017 20.25 67.27 5.64
C ALA A 1017 19.09 67.55 4.66
N LEU A 1018 18.60 66.53 3.95
CA LEU A 1018 17.41 66.64 3.10
C LEU A 1018 16.14 66.76 3.93
N SER A 1019 16.03 66.01 5.04
CA SER A 1019 14.94 66.14 6.00
C SER A 1019 14.90 67.53 6.65
N SER A 1020 16.05 68.08 7.05
CA SER A 1020 16.11 69.43 7.63
C SER A 1020 15.76 70.53 6.62
N LYS A 1021 16.21 70.39 5.36
CA LYS A 1021 15.75 71.26 4.26
C LYS A 1021 14.23 71.19 4.07
N ALA A 1022 13.63 70.01 4.17
CA ALA A 1022 12.18 69.87 4.11
C ALA A 1022 11.48 70.50 5.32
N MET A 1023 12.02 70.38 6.54
CA MET A 1023 11.48 71.03 7.73
C MET A 1023 11.39 72.55 7.56
N VAL A 1024 12.45 73.19 7.08
CA VAL A 1024 12.47 74.65 6.81
C VAL A 1024 11.41 75.06 5.78
N ASN A 1025 11.19 74.22 4.75
CA ASN A 1025 10.23 74.50 3.68
C ASN A 1025 8.76 74.31 4.10
N THR A 1026 8.46 73.59 5.19
CA THR A 1026 7.07 73.31 5.62
C THR A 1026 6.34 74.50 6.26
N ARG A 1027 7.04 75.53 6.73
CA ARG A 1027 6.47 76.72 7.41
C ARG A 1027 5.40 76.37 8.46
N ALA A 1028 5.74 75.48 9.40
CA ALA A 1028 4.80 74.94 10.39
C ALA A 1028 4.24 76.02 11.33
N LYS A 1029 3.04 75.82 11.90
CA LYS A 1029 2.46 76.81 12.83
C LYS A 1029 3.30 76.91 14.12
N PRO A 1030 3.74 78.11 14.54
CA PRO A 1030 4.53 78.28 15.76
C PRO A 1030 3.69 77.91 17.00
N GLY A 1031 4.26 77.10 17.91
CA GLY A 1031 3.66 76.77 19.21
C GLY A 1031 3.09 75.35 19.37
N VAL A 1032 3.02 74.53 18.32
CA VAL A 1032 2.62 73.12 18.43
C VAL A 1032 3.81 72.30 18.93
N LYS A 1033 3.65 71.63 20.07
CA LYS A 1033 4.65 70.74 20.68
C LYS A 1033 4.24 69.29 20.49
N VAL A 1034 5.16 68.45 20.01
CA VAL A 1034 4.98 66.99 19.95
C VAL A 1034 5.08 66.41 21.39
N PRO A 1035 4.61 65.18 21.68
CA PRO A 1035 4.56 64.61 23.03
C PRO A 1035 5.90 64.58 23.80
N GLY A 1036 7.04 64.65 23.09
CA GLY A 1036 8.38 64.78 23.67
C GLY A 1036 8.82 66.21 24.02
N GLY A 1037 8.00 67.23 23.79
CA GLY A 1037 8.29 68.64 24.03
C GLY A 1037 9.00 69.37 22.87
N GLU A 1038 9.33 68.66 21.80
CA GLU A 1038 9.94 69.16 20.56
C GLU A 1038 8.93 70.00 19.74
N SER A 1039 9.41 70.91 18.87
CA SER A 1039 8.52 71.73 18.02
C SER A 1039 9.15 72.07 16.67
N LEU A 1040 8.39 71.91 15.59
CA LEU A 1040 8.76 72.37 14.25
C LEU A 1040 8.86 73.90 14.12
N GLY A 1041 8.23 74.65 15.04
CA GLY A 1041 8.15 76.11 14.95
C GLY A 1041 9.51 76.83 15.01
N LEU A 1042 10.54 76.16 15.55
CA LEU A 1042 11.93 76.65 15.59
C LEU A 1042 12.55 76.82 14.19
N TRP A 1043 12.01 76.15 13.17
CA TRP A 1043 12.57 76.11 11.81
C TRP A 1043 11.90 77.09 10.83
N ASN A 1044 10.99 77.94 11.30
CA ASN A 1044 10.41 79.01 10.50
C ASN A 1044 11.41 80.17 10.38
N VAL A 1045 12.20 80.17 9.31
CA VAL A 1045 13.11 81.27 9.00
C VAL A 1045 12.36 82.36 8.24
N GLU A 1046 12.24 83.56 8.81
CA GLU A 1046 11.81 84.75 8.07
C GLU A 1046 12.96 85.20 7.17
N THR A 1047 12.81 85.06 5.85
CA THR A 1047 13.75 85.63 4.89
C THR A 1047 13.47 87.12 4.76
N VAL A 1048 14.36 87.98 5.30
CA VAL A 1048 14.38 89.41 5.00
C VAL A 1048 14.81 89.56 3.54
N GLU A 1049 13.91 90.02 2.67
CA GLU A 1049 14.25 90.40 1.29
C GLU A 1049 15.31 91.50 1.33
N GLY A 1050 16.45 91.24 0.69
CA GLY A 1050 17.57 92.17 0.61
C GLY A 1050 17.24 93.39 -0.25
N GLU A 1051 17.74 94.53 0.23
CA GLU A 1051 17.70 95.86 -0.38
C GLU A 1051 18.09 95.86 -1.86
N GLU A 1052 17.29 96.55 -2.68
CA GLU A 1052 17.65 96.98 -4.02
C GLU A 1052 18.90 97.88 -3.96
N LEU A 1053 20.04 97.39 -4.46
CA LEU A 1053 21.13 98.23 -4.92
C LEU A 1053 21.06 98.31 -6.44
N ASP A 1054 20.45 99.41 -6.89
CA ASP A 1054 20.57 99.97 -8.23
C ASP A 1054 22.04 100.35 -8.48
N ASP A 1055 22.66 99.78 -9.51
CA ASP A 1055 23.63 100.53 -10.32
C ASP A 1055 23.86 99.81 -11.65
N GLY A 1056 23.27 100.37 -12.70
CA GLY A 1056 23.69 100.12 -14.07
C GLY A 1056 24.96 100.92 -14.39
N MET A 1057 26.00 100.25 -14.91
CA MET A 1057 26.61 100.61 -16.20
C MET A 1057 27.83 99.75 -16.55
N ALA A 1058 27.78 99.30 -17.83
CA ALA A 1058 28.84 99.32 -18.83
C ALA A 1058 29.87 98.16 -18.93
N GLN A 1059 29.80 97.57 -20.14
CA GLN A 1059 30.84 96.98 -21.00
C GLN A 1059 31.36 95.57 -20.70
#